data_AF-A0AAU4I7F6-F1
#
_entry.id   AF-A0AAU4I7F6-F1
#
_cell.length_a   1.000
_cell.length_b   1.000
_cell.length_c   1.000
_cell.angle_alpha   90.00
_cell.angle_beta   90.00
_cell.angle_gamma   90.00
#
_symmetry.space_group_name_H-M   'P 1'
#
loop_
_entity.id
_entity.type
_entity.pdbx_description
1 polymer ?
#
loop_
_entity_poly.entity_id
_entity_poly.type
_entity_poly.pdbx_seq_one_letter_code
_entity_poly.pdbx_strand_id
1 'polypeptide(L)'
;MIEKLLAALAEGAEDIGPRPGVGAEEIADILWLATRVDASVLPPERPGTPPEAGPEPALDGTELPAKARGGAVEPGVEYFPAPAQAPAPEGPAEPVAGRAAGATPGRAPAPAARRGTAVRLPRAATLDDPLALMRALRPIGRRSIGGPGEELDEQLTVERSIERMVLTPVLRPAESRWLDVALVVDSHHSMLLWSDLVEEVRGVLTRSGVFRDVRTWRLTGTGPGGAPMVAHHRDSPPRNPLELVDPAGRRLILVLSDTVAGGWREAPLRGVLRQWSAHNAVAVLNVLPERLWTRGAVQPVPFAVRADRPAAATRSWQRVPAARRARGGGAVIPVVGIASGSLARLVRVVSGDGRWRRLACLRLDAEPARGGPYGTPGAPKLVPDPLEAVERFRASASPTAQRLADHLAAVPLTLPVMTLVRRSLLRESEHGHLAEVALGGLLAPWDGEQDADSAQFEFLPGVREALLGSQLRGDVAAVRELVRRRVWEYMSHKRGTGRDFTAIRRGPRGRGRRELAPGAMPFALAAGPVSGLADRVVRVRYESQRDPQAVGVLLSPRLVLTVGDAAQNPRPSDFAWVRVEDQEFLCRQAWGDGGSPQVLLLVSEVDLADSADRAEPAWAEGFAAPGEHLVVDGATDQGEAVALAAEVLPYEGERNGELVRLSAEPEAWTHYTGSPVSRDGLLAGIVHSVLPDRMVFLTGQALLEQPGFRAVVAAHAGTGRERSGVCMAVRIQVEQGPADRSATEEVTQILLRAQTGAGGAGSVFSAGDGALFVPLEDPGALARAGRLLAALPPALERLRAGSGEWEISLVVALAGGRFTPDLRGPAADEAGALADGAERARRPAGSRDPATVVVVKGESLLGVRGLETLAAEPLAHTGTEPRGWIWSASAAEVGRALIDAELRIEVPGVDWPRCGYGGTQADPGGCIGVRLPGRLRCLTHVAAVERAEYLHALRPGAEVDLRGTTLGDDLLGHLLLALREPGVGQVRVGRARFDRARFTGDWATPGGEFEGAASFDRAVFEGGAGFDAVHFKESASFGRADFRRGATFDSAVFDGEARFVRADFDGNATFTDAEFARGLDLTMAELWAGARMSGMRVRGAAEFAHAVFRGRSKLRRTVFQGPVSFASTVWGADLRFEEVRFQGPVTFDRATFAALTAFFDTVFADRATFAGADFAGSGDFVNVTFADPAALPEAWRPLLPPTGSATFRLGGRDGGSGARRP
;
A
#
# COMPACT_ATOMS: atom_id res chain seq x y z
N MET A 1 -35.67 -19.11 -27.46
CA MET A 1 -35.43 -19.38 -26.02
C MET A 1 -35.72 -20.84 -25.70
N ILE A 2 -36.90 -21.32 -26.05
CA ILE A 2 -37.34 -22.72 -25.83
C ILE A 2 -36.42 -23.74 -26.52
N GLU A 3 -35.97 -23.50 -27.76
CA GLU A 3 -34.96 -24.36 -28.41
C GLU A 3 -33.64 -24.46 -27.62
N LYS A 4 -33.20 -23.39 -26.95
CA LYS A 4 -32.00 -23.42 -26.09
C LYS A 4 -32.22 -24.18 -24.79
N LEU A 5 -33.46 -24.28 -24.33
CA LEU A 5 -33.88 -25.09 -23.18
C LEU A 5 -33.99 -26.57 -23.57
N LEU A 6 -34.52 -26.88 -24.75
CA LEU A 6 -34.54 -28.24 -25.30
C LEU A 6 -33.12 -28.75 -25.61
N ALA A 7 -32.24 -27.91 -26.16
CA ALA A 7 -30.83 -28.25 -26.35
C ALA A 7 -30.13 -28.54 -25.01
N ALA A 8 -30.32 -27.69 -24.00
CA ALA A 8 -29.74 -27.89 -22.66
C ALA A 8 -30.30 -29.12 -21.92
N LEU A 9 -31.53 -29.56 -22.23
CA LEU A 9 -32.09 -30.80 -21.72
C LEU A 9 -31.55 -32.05 -22.46
N ALA A 10 -31.30 -31.93 -23.77
CA ALA A 10 -30.70 -33.01 -24.56
C ALA A 10 -29.20 -33.22 -24.22
N GLU A 11 -28.44 -32.14 -24.05
CA GLU A 11 -27.02 -32.17 -23.63
C GLU A 11 -26.82 -32.78 -22.22
N GLY A 12 -27.87 -32.87 -21.41
CA GLY A 12 -27.84 -33.45 -20.06
C GLY A 12 -28.09 -34.97 -19.98
N ALA A 13 -28.34 -35.65 -21.10
CA ALA A 13 -28.85 -37.02 -21.09
C ALA A 13 -27.77 -38.12 -21.27
N GLU A 14 -26.57 -37.79 -21.73
CA GLU A 14 -25.60 -38.81 -22.20
C GLU A 14 -24.44 -39.14 -21.25
N ASP A 15 -24.29 -38.49 -20.08
CA ASP A 15 -23.23 -38.89 -19.13
C ASP A 15 -23.61 -38.82 -17.63
N ILE A 16 -23.46 -39.97 -16.96
CA ILE A 16 -23.46 -40.20 -15.50
C ILE A 16 -24.76 -39.88 -14.70
N GLY A 17 -25.72 -40.81 -14.77
CA GLY A 17 -26.57 -41.19 -13.62
C GLY A 17 -27.68 -40.21 -13.17
N PRO A 18 -28.66 -40.69 -12.36
CA PRO A 18 -29.84 -39.89 -12.01
C PRO A 18 -29.51 -38.81 -10.97
N ARG A 19 -29.44 -37.55 -11.42
CA ARG A 19 -29.53 -36.38 -10.53
C ARG A 19 -31.00 -36.11 -10.18
N PRO A 20 -31.37 -35.97 -8.89
CA PRO A 20 -32.70 -35.50 -8.52
C PRO A 20 -32.79 -33.99 -8.73
N GLY A 21 -33.74 -33.50 -9.56
CA GLY A 21 -33.93 -32.05 -9.71
C GLY A 21 -34.66 -31.51 -10.93
N VAL A 22 -35.23 -32.33 -11.82
CA VAL A 22 -36.20 -31.88 -12.84
C VAL A 22 -37.42 -32.77 -12.78
N GLY A 23 -38.56 -32.20 -12.39
CA GLY A 23 -39.85 -32.89 -12.29
C GLY A 23 -40.57 -32.96 -13.64
N ALA A 24 -41.49 -33.92 -13.77
CA ALA A 24 -42.30 -34.07 -14.98
C ALA A 24 -43.18 -32.82 -15.28
N GLU A 25 -43.52 -32.04 -14.26
CA GLU A 25 -44.27 -30.78 -14.38
C GLU A 25 -43.45 -29.70 -15.13
N GLU A 26 -42.15 -29.58 -14.86
CA GLU A 26 -41.29 -28.57 -15.48
C GLU A 26 -41.06 -28.85 -16.98
N ILE A 27 -41.05 -30.13 -17.37
CA ILE A 27 -41.03 -30.55 -18.77
C ILE A 27 -42.38 -30.28 -19.46
N ALA A 28 -43.49 -30.48 -18.75
CA ALA A 28 -44.84 -30.18 -19.27
C ALA A 28 -45.04 -28.67 -19.52
N ASP A 29 -44.58 -27.81 -18.60
CA ASP A 29 -44.66 -26.34 -18.74
C ASP A 29 -43.85 -25.82 -19.94
N ILE A 30 -42.65 -26.37 -20.18
CA ILE A 30 -41.82 -26.00 -21.34
C ILE A 30 -42.50 -26.38 -22.66
N LEU A 31 -43.10 -27.58 -22.74
CA LEU A 31 -43.85 -28.02 -23.91
C LEU A 31 -45.13 -27.19 -24.12
N TRP A 32 -45.83 -26.83 -23.05
CA TRP A 32 -47.01 -25.98 -23.11
C TRP A 32 -46.67 -24.57 -23.62
N LEU A 33 -45.59 -23.96 -23.12
CA LEU A 33 -45.08 -22.66 -23.58
C LEU A 33 -44.66 -22.69 -25.06
N ALA A 34 -44.07 -23.78 -25.53
CA ALA A 34 -43.68 -23.95 -26.93
C ALA A 34 -44.86 -23.80 -27.90
N THR A 35 -46.03 -24.33 -27.54
CA THR A 35 -47.23 -24.31 -28.39
C THR A 35 -47.96 -22.96 -28.47
N ARG A 36 -47.53 -21.94 -27.71
CA ARG A 36 -48.28 -20.65 -27.58
C ARG A 36 -47.54 -19.39 -28.02
N VAL A 37 -46.26 -19.47 -28.40
CA VAL A 37 -45.44 -18.26 -28.66
C VAL A 37 -45.38 -17.88 -30.16
N ASP A 38 -45.74 -18.78 -31.07
CA ASP A 38 -45.58 -18.54 -32.52
C ASP A 38 -46.82 -17.91 -33.16
N ALA A 39 -47.05 -16.61 -32.89
CA ALA A 39 -47.96 -15.76 -33.65
C ALA A 39 -47.78 -14.25 -33.37
N SER A 40 -46.72 -13.61 -33.91
CA SER A 40 -46.85 -12.26 -34.53
C SER A 40 -45.53 -11.66 -35.06
N VAL A 41 -45.68 -10.87 -36.13
CA VAL A 41 -44.69 -9.95 -36.76
C VAL A 41 -43.64 -10.58 -37.70
N LEU A 42 -44.10 -10.91 -38.90
CA LEU A 42 -43.32 -10.83 -40.15
C LEU A 42 -43.62 -9.49 -40.86
N PRO A 43 -42.61 -8.73 -41.31
CA PRO A 43 -42.78 -7.66 -42.31
C PRO A 43 -42.93 -8.26 -43.74
N PRO A 44 -43.56 -7.56 -44.69
CA PRO A 44 -43.87 -8.11 -46.01
C PRO A 44 -42.69 -8.09 -46.99
N GLU A 45 -42.60 -9.12 -47.83
CA GLU A 45 -41.68 -9.24 -48.98
C GLU A 45 -41.99 -8.24 -50.11
N ARG A 46 -41.01 -8.01 -50.99
CA ARG A 46 -41.17 -7.71 -52.44
C ARG A 46 -39.83 -7.93 -53.19
N PRO A 47 -39.82 -8.12 -54.52
CA PRO A 47 -39.40 -9.42 -55.08
C PRO A 47 -38.32 -9.36 -56.17
N GLY A 48 -37.72 -10.51 -56.53
CA GLY A 48 -36.85 -10.62 -57.72
C GLY A 48 -35.94 -11.86 -57.75
N THR A 49 -36.43 -12.96 -58.32
CA THR A 49 -35.73 -14.23 -58.65
C THR A 49 -35.44 -14.30 -60.18
N PRO A 50 -34.98 -15.43 -60.76
CA PRO A 50 -33.74 -16.22 -60.56
C PRO A 50 -32.90 -16.16 -61.90
N PRO A 51 -32.12 -17.15 -62.44
CA PRO A 51 -31.71 -18.47 -61.94
C PRO A 51 -30.21 -18.84 -62.14
N GLU A 52 -29.95 -20.15 -62.06
CA GLU A 52 -28.71 -20.93 -62.01
C GLU A 52 -28.06 -21.29 -63.37
N ALA A 53 -26.78 -21.68 -63.33
CA ALA A 53 -26.23 -22.99 -63.77
C ALA A 53 -24.70 -22.93 -63.54
N GLY A 54 -23.98 -23.89 -62.96
CA GLY A 54 -24.02 -25.35 -63.09
C GLY A 54 -22.55 -25.85 -63.13
N PRO A 55 -22.26 -27.16 -63.09
CA PRO A 55 -21.78 -27.79 -61.85
C PRO A 55 -20.37 -28.43 -61.91
N GLU A 56 -19.76 -28.67 -60.73
CA GLU A 56 -18.89 -29.82 -60.31
C GLU A 56 -17.72 -30.36 -61.19
N PRO A 57 -16.79 -31.22 -60.69
CA PRO A 57 -16.77 -31.97 -59.42
C PRO A 57 -15.43 -31.96 -58.61
N ALA A 58 -15.45 -32.75 -57.53
CA ALA A 58 -14.36 -33.63 -57.04
C ALA A 58 -13.40 -33.15 -55.92
N LEU A 59 -13.78 -33.54 -54.69
CA LEU A 59 -13.06 -34.47 -53.79
C LEU A 59 -12.58 -33.99 -52.40
N ASP A 60 -12.78 -34.94 -51.48
CA ASP A 60 -12.24 -35.17 -50.15
C ASP A 60 -12.53 -34.20 -49.00
N GLY A 61 -13.16 -34.77 -47.97
CA GLY A 61 -13.56 -34.09 -46.76
C GLY A 61 -12.43 -33.94 -45.76
N THR A 62 -12.51 -32.86 -44.97
CA THR A 62 -11.78 -32.73 -43.71
C THR A 62 -12.69 -32.07 -42.69
N GLU A 63 -13.00 -32.80 -41.62
CA GLU A 63 -13.53 -32.22 -40.39
C GLU A 63 -12.42 -31.40 -39.72
N LEU A 64 -12.65 -30.13 -39.42
CA LEU A 64 -11.90 -29.38 -38.40
C LEU A 64 -12.83 -28.42 -37.65
N PRO A 65 -12.55 -28.11 -36.36
CA PRO A 65 -13.64 -27.99 -35.39
C PRO A 65 -13.74 -26.64 -34.69
N ALA A 66 -14.96 -26.28 -34.29
CA ALA A 66 -15.20 -25.22 -33.32
C ALA A 66 -15.13 -25.77 -31.88
N LYS A 67 -14.00 -25.58 -31.19
CA LYS A 67 -13.91 -25.74 -29.72
C LYS A 67 -13.49 -24.42 -29.06
N ALA A 68 -14.42 -23.82 -28.33
CA ALA A 68 -14.09 -22.79 -27.36
C ALA A 68 -13.28 -23.42 -26.22
N ARG A 69 -12.01 -23.03 -26.07
CA ARG A 69 -11.17 -23.44 -24.94
C ARG A 69 -11.37 -22.47 -23.77
N GLY A 70 -11.79 -22.98 -22.62
CA GLY A 70 -11.65 -22.27 -21.35
C GLY A 70 -10.16 -22.08 -21.02
N GLY A 71 -9.79 -20.87 -20.56
CA GLY A 71 -8.41 -20.55 -20.23
C GLY A 71 -8.03 -20.99 -18.82
N ALA A 72 -6.96 -21.79 -18.72
CA ALA A 72 -6.30 -22.10 -17.45
C ALA A 72 -5.61 -20.84 -16.84
N VAL A 73 -5.28 -20.90 -15.55
CA VAL A 73 -4.66 -19.80 -14.81
C VAL A 73 -3.33 -20.26 -14.21
N GLU A 74 -2.24 -19.64 -14.65
CA GLU A 74 -0.90 -19.81 -14.05
C GLU A 74 -0.81 -19.17 -12.64
N PRO A 75 -0.03 -19.74 -11.71
CA PRO A 75 0.21 -19.14 -10.39
C PRO A 75 1.16 -17.95 -10.42
N GLY A 76 1.04 -17.05 -9.44
CA GLY A 76 2.04 -16.01 -9.14
C GLY A 76 1.95 -14.68 -9.90
N VAL A 77 0.77 -14.28 -10.43
CA VAL A 77 0.66 -13.09 -11.30
C VAL A 77 -0.30 -11.99 -10.80
N GLU A 78 0.17 -10.75 -10.84
CA GLU A 78 -0.53 -9.54 -10.38
C GLU A 78 -1.23 -8.75 -11.52
N TYR A 79 -2.21 -7.91 -11.16
CA TYR A 79 -3.18 -7.30 -12.10
C TYR A 79 -3.37 -5.77 -11.89
N PHE A 80 -3.40 -4.95 -12.97
CA PHE A 80 -3.46 -3.47 -12.92
C PHE A 80 -4.42 -2.88 -13.97
N PRO A 81 -5.11 -1.73 -13.82
CA PRO A 81 -6.04 -1.20 -14.83
C PRO A 81 -5.43 -0.91 -16.23
N ALA A 82 -6.27 -0.91 -17.28
CA ALA A 82 -5.86 -0.54 -18.64
C ALA A 82 -6.13 0.95 -18.97
N PRO A 83 -5.24 1.67 -19.68
CA PRO A 83 -5.59 2.94 -20.30
C PRO A 83 -6.64 2.75 -21.42
N ALA A 84 -7.49 3.75 -21.62
CA ALA A 84 -8.36 3.81 -22.79
C ALA A 84 -7.54 4.06 -24.07
N GLN A 85 -7.84 3.32 -25.14
CA GLN A 85 -7.49 3.76 -26.49
C GLN A 85 -8.65 4.58 -27.04
N ALA A 86 -8.34 5.71 -27.69
CA ALA A 86 -9.30 6.40 -28.53
C ALA A 86 -9.76 5.46 -29.67
N PRO A 87 -11.02 5.55 -30.15
CA PRO A 87 -11.48 4.73 -31.25
C PRO A 87 -10.63 4.98 -32.50
N ALA A 88 -10.19 3.91 -33.15
CA ALA A 88 -9.48 4.01 -34.42
C ALA A 88 -10.46 4.52 -35.51
N PRO A 89 -10.07 5.47 -36.36
CA PRO A 89 -10.91 5.92 -37.47
C PRO A 89 -11.03 4.81 -38.53
N GLU A 90 -12.26 4.54 -38.96
CA GLU A 90 -12.59 3.48 -39.93
C GLU A 90 -12.34 3.91 -41.40
N GLY A 91 -11.08 3.78 -41.85
CA GLY A 91 -10.67 3.62 -43.27
C GLY A 91 -11.07 4.72 -44.29
N PRO A 92 -10.86 4.48 -45.60
CA PRO A 92 -9.79 3.68 -46.21
C PRO A 92 -8.93 4.51 -47.21
N ALA A 93 -7.62 4.25 -47.29
CA ALA A 93 -6.78 4.73 -48.40
C ALA A 93 -5.51 3.88 -48.58
N GLU A 94 -5.21 3.49 -49.82
CA GLU A 94 -4.01 2.76 -50.21
C GLU A 94 -2.75 3.66 -50.23
N PRO A 95 -1.53 3.07 -50.14
CA PRO A 95 -0.30 3.85 -50.05
C PRO A 95 0.19 4.35 -51.41
N VAL A 96 0.39 5.67 -51.54
CA VAL A 96 1.18 6.26 -52.63
C VAL A 96 2.50 6.80 -52.06
N ALA A 97 3.61 6.40 -52.66
CA ALA A 97 4.95 6.79 -52.22
C ALA A 97 5.26 8.26 -52.55
N GLY A 98 5.88 8.98 -51.60
CA GLY A 98 6.35 10.35 -51.81
C GLY A 98 7.42 10.73 -50.80
N ARG A 99 8.67 10.92 -51.26
CA ARG A 99 9.78 11.44 -50.44
C ARG A 99 9.61 12.95 -50.20
N ALA A 100 9.75 13.39 -48.96
CA ALA A 100 10.26 14.73 -48.64
C ALA A 100 10.94 14.72 -47.26
N ALA A 101 12.17 15.23 -47.18
CA ALA A 101 12.88 15.40 -45.92
C ALA A 101 12.54 16.75 -45.27
N GLY A 102 12.39 16.76 -43.94
CA GLY A 102 12.19 17.97 -43.16
C GLY A 102 12.56 17.70 -41.71
N ALA A 103 13.72 18.19 -41.27
CA ALA A 103 14.22 17.94 -39.92
C ALA A 103 13.55 18.87 -38.89
N THR A 104 13.14 18.31 -37.76
CA THR A 104 12.82 19.06 -36.52
C THR A 104 13.70 18.55 -35.37
N PRO A 105 14.10 19.44 -34.43
CA PRO A 105 15.15 19.15 -33.46
C PRO A 105 14.74 18.08 -32.44
N GLY A 106 15.74 17.30 -32.01
CA GLY A 106 15.54 16.04 -31.30
C GLY A 106 14.81 16.14 -29.96
N ARG A 107 13.61 15.58 -29.91
CA ARG A 107 13.03 15.05 -28.68
C ARG A 107 13.76 13.75 -28.35
N ALA A 108 14.34 13.63 -27.15
CA ALA A 108 14.95 12.38 -26.70
C ALA A 108 13.95 11.21 -26.83
N PRO A 109 14.39 10.01 -27.22
CA PRO A 109 13.49 8.87 -27.39
C PRO A 109 12.81 8.55 -26.06
N ALA A 110 11.48 8.51 -26.07
CA ALA A 110 10.72 8.08 -24.90
C ALA A 110 11.11 6.63 -24.53
N PRO A 111 11.25 6.30 -23.24
CA PRO A 111 11.61 4.94 -22.83
C PRO A 111 10.57 3.95 -23.36
N ALA A 112 11.04 2.83 -23.92
CA ALA A 112 10.21 1.91 -24.70
C ALA A 112 8.91 1.51 -23.96
N ALA A 113 7.78 1.78 -24.62
CA ALA A 113 6.42 1.49 -24.14
C ALA A 113 6.26 0.01 -23.74
N ARG A 114 6.24 -0.26 -22.43
CA ARG A 114 6.12 -1.62 -21.87
C ARG A 114 4.66 -2.09 -21.95
N ARG A 115 4.44 -3.35 -22.38
CA ARG A 115 3.11 -3.87 -22.72
C ARG A 115 2.67 -5.06 -21.86
N GLY A 116 1.34 -5.26 -21.74
CA GLY A 116 0.71 -6.39 -21.05
C GLY A 116 -0.59 -6.90 -21.71
N THR A 117 -1.28 -7.81 -21.03
CA THR A 117 -2.48 -8.55 -21.48
C THR A 117 -3.71 -8.22 -20.62
N ALA A 118 -4.89 -8.07 -21.21
CA ALA A 118 -6.10 -7.73 -20.44
C ALA A 118 -6.69 -8.96 -19.72
N VAL A 119 -7.16 -8.75 -18.49
CA VAL A 119 -7.81 -9.68 -17.55
C VAL A 119 -9.05 -8.99 -16.98
N ARG A 120 -10.04 -9.75 -16.51
CA ARG A 120 -11.27 -9.23 -15.89
C ARG A 120 -11.25 -9.50 -14.39
N LEU A 121 -11.54 -8.49 -13.58
CA LEU A 121 -11.51 -8.53 -12.12
C LEU A 121 -12.86 -8.13 -11.52
N PRO A 122 -13.33 -8.78 -10.43
CA PRO A 122 -14.61 -8.45 -9.82
C PRO A 122 -14.59 -7.05 -9.20
N ARG A 123 -15.65 -6.28 -9.44
CA ARG A 123 -15.85 -4.93 -8.92
C ARG A 123 -16.39 -4.97 -7.49
N ALA A 124 -15.83 -4.14 -6.61
CA ALA A 124 -16.29 -4.05 -5.23
C ALA A 124 -17.62 -3.29 -5.11
N ALA A 125 -18.57 -3.81 -4.32
CA ALA A 125 -19.89 -3.21 -4.15
C ALA A 125 -19.84 -1.84 -3.46
N THR A 126 -20.67 -0.91 -3.92
CA THR A 126 -20.68 0.50 -3.51
C THR A 126 -21.68 0.76 -2.40
N LEU A 127 -22.90 0.22 -2.53
CA LEU A 127 -23.93 0.19 -1.50
C LEU A 127 -23.55 -0.77 -0.36
N ASP A 128 -23.86 -0.38 0.87
CA ASP A 128 -23.58 -1.18 2.06
C ASP A 128 -24.72 -2.15 2.42
N ASP A 129 -25.99 -1.74 2.26
CA ASP A 129 -27.16 -2.62 2.44
C ASP A 129 -28.25 -2.37 1.36
N PRO A 130 -28.18 -3.09 0.22
CA PRO A 130 -29.22 -3.08 -0.81
C PRO A 130 -30.59 -3.58 -0.32
N LEU A 131 -30.63 -4.48 0.67
CA LEU A 131 -31.89 -5.07 1.18
C LEU A 131 -32.65 -4.08 2.06
N ALA A 132 -31.97 -3.29 2.89
CA ALA A 132 -32.60 -2.19 3.63
C ALA A 132 -33.19 -1.12 2.68
N LEU A 133 -32.53 -0.84 1.55
CA LEU A 133 -33.08 0.02 0.51
C LEU A 133 -34.34 -0.56 -0.14
N MET A 134 -34.35 -1.86 -0.49
CA MET A 134 -35.56 -2.54 -0.98
C MET A 134 -36.69 -2.53 0.06
N ARG A 135 -36.38 -2.73 1.35
CA ARG A 135 -37.35 -2.63 2.45
C ARG A 135 -37.92 -1.21 2.60
N ALA A 136 -37.11 -0.17 2.39
CA ALA A 136 -37.54 1.24 2.46
C ALA A 136 -38.59 1.60 1.39
N LEU A 137 -38.59 0.91 0.24
CA LEU A 137 -39.55 1.11 -0.86
C LEU A 137 -40.92 0.44 -0.63
N ARG A 138 -41.03 -0.52 0.30
CA ARG A 138 -42.28 -1.29 0.55
C ARG A 138 -43.55 -0.44 0.73
N PRO A 139 -43.57 0.73 1.41
CA PRO A 139 -44.81 1.50 1.64
C PRO A 139 -45.53 2.01 0.37
N ILE A 140 -44.84 2.09 -0.77
CA ILE A 140 -45.41 2.43 -2.08
C ILE A 140 -45.63 1.21 -2.99
N GLY A 141 -45.19 0.01 -2.59
CA GLY A 141 -45.36 -1.25 -3.33
C GLY A 141 -46.78 -1.84 -3.26
N ARG A 142 -47.79 -1.00 -3.45
CA ARG A 142 -49.20 -1.42 -3.51
C ARG A 142 -49.49 -2.04 -4.88
N ARG A 143 -50.45 -2.97 -4.94
CA ARG A 143 -51.06 -3.40 -6.20
C ARG A 143 -52.37 -2.63 -6.39
N SER A 144 -52.70 -2.30 -7.64
CA SER A 144 -54.00 -1.77 -8.02
C SER A 144 -54.70 -2.80 -8.90
N ILE A 145 -55.91 -3.16 -8.48
CA ILE A 145 -56.89 -3.83 -9.34
C ILE A 145 -57.21 -2.86 -10.49
N GLY A 146 -57.37 -3.37 -11.71
CA GLY A 146 -57.60 -2.54 -12.91
C GLY A 146 -56.33 -2.11 -13.64
N GLY A 147 -55.36 -3.02 -13.79
CA GLY A 147 -54.31 -2.87 -14.81
C GLY A 147 -54.84 -3.00 -16.24
N PRO A 148 -54.04 -2.61 -17.25
CA PRO A 148 -54.34 -2.98 -18.64
C PRO A 148 -54.18 -4.50 -18.81
N GLY A 149 -55.26 -5.16 -19.20
CA GLY A 149 -55.34 -6.62 -19.35
C GLY A 149 -56.30 -7.27 -18.37
N GLU A 150 -56.74 -8.48 -18.72
CA GLU A 150 -57.56 -9.33 -17.86
C GLU A 150 -56.76 -10.58 -17.50
N GLU A 151 -56.80 -10.98 -16.23
CA GLU A 151 -56.22 -12.23 -15.74
C GLU A 151 -57.35 -13.24 -15.47
N LEU A 152 -57.04 -14.53 -15.58
CA LEU A 152 -58.01 -15.58 -15.27
C LEU A 152 -58.22 -15.63 -13.74
N ASP A 153 -59.46 -15.49 -13.29
CA ASP A 153 -59.81 -15.88 -11.92
C ASP A 153 -59.95 -17.40 -11.90
N GLU A 154 -58.85 -18.09 -11.58
CA GLU A 154 -58.76 -19.55 -11.58
C GLU A 154 -59.84 -20.19 -10.69
N GLN A 155 -60.05 -19.63 -9.50
CA GLN A 155 -61.04 -20.08 -8.53
C GLN A 155 -62.47 -19.97 -9.10
N LEU A 156 -62.87 -18.78 -9.56
CA LEU A 156 -64.22 -18.58 -10.11
C LEU A 156 -64.42 -19.29 -11.47
N THR A 157 -63.33 -19.50 -12.22
CA THR A 157 -63.32 -20.31 -13.44
C THR A 157 -63.62 -21.77 -13.13
N VAL A 158 -62.95 -22.35 -12.13
CA VAL A 158 -63.21 -23.73 -11.68
C VAL A 158 -64.65 -23.86 -11.17
N GLU A 159 -65.10 -22.94 -10.30
CA GLU A 159 -66.46 -22.97 -9.73
C GLU A 159 -67.54 -22.88 -10.83
N ARG A 160 -67.45 -21.93 -11.77
CA ARG A 160 -68.41 -21.84 -12.88
C ARG A 160 -68.30 -22.98 -13.89
N SER A 161 -67.11 -23.55 -14.08
CA SER A 161 -66.92 -24.67 -15.02
C SER A 161 -67.51 -25.97 -14.46
N ILE A 162 -67.45 -26.17 -13.14
CA ILE A 162 -68.13 -27.26 -12.44
C ILE A 162 -69.64 -27.04 -12.48
N GLU A 163 -70.14 -25.85 -12.10
CA GLU A 163 -71.57 -25.53 -12.08
C GLU A 163 -72.24 -25.74 -13.46
N ARG A 164 -71.55 -25.38 -14.54
CA ARG A 164 -72.09 -25.41 -15.91
C ARG A 164 -71.68 -26.63 -16.71
N MET A 165 -70.86 -27.52 -16.16
CA MET A 165 -70.28 -28.70 -16.81
C MET A 165 -69.59 -28.39 -18.16
N VAL A 166 -69.06 -27.16 -18.31
CA VAL A 166 -68.32 -26.70 -19.50
C VAL A 166 -67.31 -25.65 -19.10
N LEU A 167 -66.08 -25.74 -19.62
CA LEU A 167 -64.98 -24.83 -19.27
C LEU A 167 -65.35 -23.38 -19.59
N THR A 168 -65.64 -22.60 -18.55
CA THR A 168 -66.12 -21.22 -18.64
C THR A 168 -65.10 -20.30 -17.98
N PRO A 169 -64.09 -19.80 -18.72
CA PRO A 169 -63.08 -18.90 -18.17
C PRO A 169 -63.73 -17.62 -17.64
N VAL A 170 -63.48 -17.32 -16.36
CA VAL A 170 -63.87 -16.07 -15.72
C VAL A 170 -62.66 -15.16 -15.68
N LEU A 171 -62.77 -14.02 -16.34
CA LEU A 171 -61.75 -13.00 -16.38
C LEU A 171 -62.00 -11.94 -15.31
N ARG A 172 -60.93 -11.47 -14.66
CA ARG A 172 -60.93 -10.32 -13.76
C ARG A 172 -59.88 -9.28 -14.19
N PRO A 173 -60.03 -8.00 -13.83
CA PRO A 173 -59.05 -6.99 -14.20
C PRO A 173 -57.68 -7.29 -13.57
N ALA A 174 -56.63 -7.36 -14.39
CA ALA A 174 -55.32 -7.82 -13.94
C ALA A 174 -54.74 -6.95 -12.81
N GLU A 175 -54.10 -7.57 -11.82
CA GLU A 175 -53.39 -6.83 -10.78
C GLU A 175 -52.13 -6.17 -11.34
N SER A 176 -52.10 -4.84 -11.39
CA SER A 176 -50.92 -4.10 -11.83
C SER A 176 -50.28 -3.30 -10.70
N ARG A 177 -48.95 -3.16 -10.76
CA ARG A 177 -48.25 -2.13 -9.99
C ARG A 177 -48.75 -0.76 -10.45
N TRP A 178 -49.01 0.14 -9.52
CA TRP A 178 -49.72 1.40 -9.78
C TRP A 178 -48.83 2.59 -10.15
N LEU A 179 -47.51 2.48 -9.98
CA LEU A 179 -46.55 3.58 -10.02
C LEU A 179 -45.34 3.23 -10.91
N ASP A 180 -44.96 4.15 -11.80
CA ASP A 180 -43.71 4.13 -12.57
C ASP A 180 -42.63 4.95 -11.84
N VAL A 181 -41.34 4.65 -12.12
CA VAL A 181 -40.23 5.53 -11.72
C VAL A 181 -39.39 5.96 -12.93
N ALA A 182 -39.12 7.26 -13.00
CA ALA A 182 -38.09 7.84 -13.86
C ALA A 182 -36.89 8.21 -12.99
N LEU A 183 -35.82 7.42 -13.09
CA LEU A 183 -34.52 7.69 -12.48
C LEU A 183 -33.73 8.62 -13.40
N VAL A 184 -33.56 9.88 -13.01
CA VAL A 184 -32.88 10.90 -13.80
C VAL A 184 -31.48 11.13 -13.22
N VAL A 185 -30.44 10.73 -13.93
CA VAL A 185 -29.04 10.78 -13.47
C VAL A 185 -28.34 12.01 -14.03
N ASP A 186 -27.83 12.88 -13.18
CA ASP A 186 -27.01 14.02 -13.58
C ASP A 186 -25.73 13.55 -14.30
N SER A 187 -25.38 14.20 -15.41
CA SER A 187 -24.24 13.83 -16.26
C SER A 187 -23.04 14.77 -16.11
N HIS A 188 -23.01 15.61 -15.07
CA HIS A 188 -21.84 16.41 -14.72
C HIS A 188 -20.59 15.53 -14.40
N HIS A 189 -19.38 16.01 -14.68
CA HIS A 189 -18.14 15.20 -14.52
C HIS A 189 -17.90 14.69 -13.09
N SER A 190 -18.41 15.39 -12.07
CA SER A 190 -18.33 14.94 -10.67
C SER A 190 -19.18 13.68 -10.40
N MET A 191 -20.17 13.39 -11.25
CA MET A 191 -20.97 12.17 -11.21
C MET A 191 -20.22 10.91 -11.66
N LEU A 192 -19.04 11.06 -12.29
CA LEU A 192 -18.17 9.92 -12.64
C LEU A 192 -17.79 9.08 -11.42
N LEU A 193 -17.51 9.72 -10.28
CA LEU A 193 -17.20 9.05 -9.02
C LEU A 193 -18.32 8.10 -8.53
N TRP A 194 -19.54 8.26 -9.04
CA TRP A 194 -20.74 7.57 -8.56
C TRP A 194 -21.33 6.60 -9.58
N SER A 195 -20.65 6.33 -10.70
CA SER A 195 -21.13 5.43 -11.78
C SER A 195 -21.68 4.09 -11.26
N ASP A 196 -20.98 3.54 -10.28
CA ASP A 196 -21.23 2.20 -9.75
C ASP A 196 -22.46 2.23 -8.84
N LEU A 197 -22.56 3.29 -8.03
CA LEU A 197 -23.70 3.57 -7.17
C LEU A 197 -24.98 3.82 -7.99
N VAL A 198 -24.88 4.53 -9.13
CA VAL A 198 -25.99 4.74 -10.07
C VAL A 198 -26.54 3.41 -10.56
N GLU A 199 -25.67 2.52 -11.03
CA GLU A 199 -26.06 1.21 -11.55
C GLU A 199 -26.58 0.25 -10.46
N GLU A 200 -26.01 0.31 -9.26
CA GLU A 200 -26.49 -0.45 -8.11
C GLU A 200 -27.87 0.03 -7.63
N VAL A 201 -28.10 1.36 -7.57
CA VAL A 201 -29.41 1.95 -7.24
C VAL A 201 -30.45 1.61 -8.31
N ARG A 202 -30.10 1.70 -9.60
CA ARG A 202 -30.95 1.24 -10.72
C ARG A 202 -31.33 -0.24 -10.53
N GLY A 203 -30.35 -1.09 -10.26
CA GLY A 203 -30.55 -2.51 -9.98
C GLY A 203 -31.45 -2.78 -8.76
N VAL A 204 -31.33 -1.99 -7.69
CA VAL A 204 -32.20 -2.05 -6.51
C VAL A 204 -33.64 -1.65 -6.85
N LEU A 205 -33.84 -0.56 -7.61
CA LEU A 205 -35.18 -0.12 -8.03
C LEU A 205 -35.85 -1.19 -8.90
N THR A 206 -35.14 -1.78 -9.87
CA THR A 206 -35.65 -2.89 -10.71
C THR A 206 -35.95 -4.14 -9.88
N ARG A 207 -35.00 -4.63 -9.08
CA ARG A 207 -35.18 -5.85 -8.26
C ARG A 207 -36.17 -5.69 -7.12
N SER A 208 -36.52 -4.47 -6.72
CA SER A 208 -37.53 -4.23 -5.67
C SER A 208 -38.91 -4.76 -6.01
N GLY A 209 -39.26 -4.88 -7.31
CA GLY A 209 -40.60 -5.27 -7.75
C GLY A 209 -41.71 -4.33 -7.30
N VAL A 210 -41.38 -3.08 -6.95
CA VAL A 210 -42.32 -2.05 -6.46
C VAL A 210 -42.96 -1.27 -7.60
N PHE A 211 -42.20 -0.95 -8.65
CA PHE A 211 -42.62 -0.11 -9.76
C PHE A 211 -43.10 -0.95 -10.95
N ARG A 212 -44.08 -0.42 -11.71
CA ARG A 212 -44.56 -0.99 -12.97
C ARG A 212 -43.47 -0.92 -14.03
N ASP A 213 -42.90 0.27 -14.22
CA ASP A 213 -41.79 0.54 -15.13
C ASP A 213 -40.67 1.30 -14.39
N VAL A 214 -39.42 1.04 -14.75
CA VAL A 214 -38.19 1.63 -14.18
C VAL A 214 -37.35 2.18 -15.31
N ARG A 215 -37.61 3.44 -15.71
CA ARG A 215 -36.88 4.10 -16.81
C ARG A 215 -35.72 4.92 -16.26
N THR A 216 -34.54 4.73 -16.86
CA THR A 216 -33.37 5.58 -16.57
C THR A 216 -33.23 6.64 -17.66
N TRP A 217 -32.89 7.85 -17.23
CA TRP A 217 -32.62 9.01 -18.07
C TRP A 217 -31.33 9.67 -17.60
N ARG A 218 -30.61 10.31 -18.50
CA ARG A 218 -29.46 11.19 -18.21
C ARG A 218 -29.90 12.64 -18.32
N LEU A 219 -29.54 13.48 -17.35
CA LEU A 219 -29.72 14.92 -17.36
C LEU A 219 -28.41 15.59 -17.76
N THR A 220 -28.41 16.23 -18.92
CA THR A 220 -27.27 17.00 -19.45
C THR A 220 -27.52 18.50 -19.30
N GLY A 221 -26.51 19.33 -19.56
CA GLY A 221 -26.65 20.80 -19.45
C GLY A 221 -26.72 21.34 -18.02
N THR A 222 -26.19 20.60 -17.04
CA THR A 222 -26.12 21.00 -15.62
C THR A 222 -24.88 21.85 -15.29
N GLY A 223 -23.96 22.03 -16.23
CA GLY A 223 -22.83 22.96 -16.12
C GLY A 223 -23.25 24.44 -16.19
N PRO A 224 -22.32 25.38 -15.91
CA PRO A 224 -22.61 26.82 -15.92
C PRO A 224 -23.15 27.30 -17.27
N GLY A 225 -24.29 27.99 -17.28
CA GLY A 225 -24.95 28.49 -18.51
C GLY A 225 -25.56 27.40 -19.41
N GLY A 226 -25.63 26.15 -18.96
CA GLY A 226 -26.18 25.03 -19.72
C GLY A 226 -27.71 25.05 -19.85
N ALA A 227 -28.22 24.58 -20.99
CA ALA A 227 -29.64 24.29 -21.17
C ALA A 227 -29.93 22.84 -20.73
N PRO A 228 -30.76 22.59 -19.70
CA PRO A 228 -31.01 21.25 -19.19
C PRO A 228 -31.80 20.41 -20.21
N MET A 229 -31.27 19.24 -20.57
CA MET A 229 -31.91 18.28 -21.49
C MET A 229 -31.87 16.86 -20.92
N VAL A 230 -32.72 15.97 -21.44
CA VAL A 230 -32.76 14.56 -21.02
C VAL A 230 -32.42 13.59 -22.15
N ALA A 231 -31.80 12.46 -21.86
CA ALA A 231 -31.46 11.42 -22.84
C ALA A 231 -31.64 10.01 -22.25
N HIS A 232 -31.85 8.96 -23.07
CA HIS A 232 -31.99 7.59 -22.56
C HIS A 232 -30.64 6.94 -22.22
N HIS A 233 -29.66 7.06 -23.12
CA HIS A 233 -28.26 6.67 -22.92
C HIS A 233 -27.34 7.78 -23.46
N ARG A 234 -26.01 7.62 -23.33
CA ARG A 234 -25.02 8.65 -23.70
C ARG A 234 -25.19 9.13 -25.13
N ASP A 235 -25.37 8.18 -26.05
CA ASP A 235 -25.38 8.41 -27.50
C ASP A 235 -26.80 8.64 -28.05
N SER A 236 -27.80 8.80 -27.18
CA SER A 236 -29.16 9.16 -27.58
C SER A 236 -29.26 10.63 -27.96
N PRO A 237 -30.10 11.00 -28.96
CA PRO A 237 -30.42 12.39 -29.21
C PRO A 237 -31.07 13.03 -27.97
N PRO A 238 -30.71 14.27 -27.62
CA PRO A 238 -31.24 14.93 -26.44
C PRO A 238 -32.70 15.33 -26.66
N ARG A 239 -33.51 15.09 -25.63
CA ARG A 239 -34.97 15.22 -25.58
C ARG A 239 -35.40 16.33 -24.64
N ASN A 240 -36.66 16.75 -24.76
CA ASN A 240 -37.22 17.78 -23.92
C ASN A 240 -37.48 17.22 -22.51
N PRO A 241 -36.95 17.82 -21.42
CA PRO A 241 -37.22 17.36 -20.05
C PRO A 241 -38.71 17.22 -19.71
N LEU A 242 -39.59 17.96 -20.38
CA LEU A 242 -41.04 17.87 -20.19
C LEU A 242 -41.64 16.52 -20.63
N GLU A 243 -40.97 15.72 -21.46
CA GLU A 243 -41.40 14.36 -21.83
C GLU A 243 -41.51 13.40 -20.62
N LEU A 244 -40.85 13.73 -19.50
CA LEU A 244 -40.96 12.94 -18.26
C LEU A 244 -42.24 13.22 -17.48
N VAL A 245 -42.93 14.35 -17.74
CA VAL A 245 -44.19 14.69 -17.06
C VAL A 245 -45.26 13.67 -17.40
N ASP A 246 -45.85 13.08 -16.37
CA ASP A 246 -47.05 12.26 -16.48
C ASP A 246 -48.23 13.01 -15.85
N PRO A 247 -49.19 13.53 -16.64
CA PRO A 247 -50.37 14.22 -16.15
C PRO A 247 -51.27 13.36 -15.25
N ALA A 248 -51.20 12.02 -15.33
CA ALA A 248 -51.97 11.12 -14.46
C ALA A 248 -51.39 11.02 -13.04
N GLY A 249 -50.20 11.59 -12.78
CA GLY A 249 -49.55 11.57 -11.46
C GLY A 249 -49.06 10.19 -11.01
N ARG A 250 -49.01 9.20 -11.91
CA ARG A 250 -48.60 7.81 -11.66
C ARG A 250 -47.10 7.59 -11.87
N ARG A 251 -46.32 8.65 -12.05
CA ARG A 251 -44.86 8.61 -12.12
C ARG A 251 -44.19 9.34 -10.95
N LEU A 252 -43.23 8.66 -10.34
CA LEU A 252 -42.25 9.23 -9.41
C LEU A 252 -40.97 9.59 -10.19
N ILE A 253 -40.51 10.83 -10.09
CA ILE A 253 -39.26 11.31 -10.69
C ILE A 253 -38.21 11.42 -9.59
N LEU A 254 -37.13 10.64 -9.71
CA LEU A 254 -36.01 10.62 -8.76
C LEU A 254 -34.76 11.15 -9.48
N VAL A 255 -34.32 12.35 -9.11
CA VAL A 255 -33.12 12.97 -9.69
C VAL A 255 -31.90 12.59 -8.84
N LEU A 256 -31.01 11.78 -9.40
CA LEU A 256 -29.78 11.29 -8.76
C LEU A 256 -28.62 12.21 -9.16
N SER A 257 -28.08 12.96 -8.20
CA SER A 257 -27.03 13.98 -8.42
C SER A 257 -26.24 14.23 -7.14
N ASP A 258 -25.01 14.74 -7.24
CA ASP A 258 -24.28 15.33 -6.10
C ASP A 258 -24.65 16.80 -5.86
N THR A 259 -25.40 17.40 -6.78
CA THR A 259 -25.78 18.83 -6.84
C THR A 259 -24.58 19.79 -6.90
N VAL A 260 -23.38 19.33 -7.26
CA VAL A 260 -22.15 20.14 -7.33
C VAL A 260 -22.15 21.04 -8.59
N ALA A 261 -22.80 20.62 -9.67
CA ALA A 261 -22.83 21.33 -10.94
C ALA A 261 -23.45 22.74 -10.82
N GLY A 262 -22.84 23.74 -11.46
CA GLY A 262 -23.22 25.15 -11.32
C GLY A 262 -24.69 25.44 -11.68
N GLY A 263 -25.23 24.75 -12.69
CA GLY A 263 -26.60 24.90 -13.19
C GLY A 263 -27.69 24.61 -12.16
N TRP A 264 -27.40 23.93 -11.04
CA TRP A 264 -28.34 23.79 -9.91
C TRP A 264 -28.68 25.14 -9.25
N ARG A 265 -27.81 26.15 -9.36
CA ARG A 265 -28.11 27.53 -8.94
C ARG A 265 -28.98 28.30 -9.94
N GLU A 266 -29.02 27.86 -11.19
CA GLU A 266 -29.52 28.65 -12.32
C GLU A 266 -31.03 28.49 -12.56
N ALA A 267 -31.61 29.47 -13.24
CA ALA A 267 -33.05 29.52 -13.52
C ALA A 267 -33.57 28.38 -14.41
N PRO A 268 -32.87 27.92 -15.47
CA PRO A 268 -33.38 26.88 -16.38
C PRO A 268 -33.69 25.56 -15.68
N LEU A 269 -32.73 24.99 -14.93
CA LEU A 269 -32.92 23.71 -14.24
C LEU A 269 -33.98 23.80 -13.13
N ARG A 270 -34.04 24.93 -12.42
CA ARG A 270 -35.12 25.21 -11.47
C ARG A 270 -36.49 25.29 -12.15
N GLY A 271 -36.56 25.81 -13.37
CA GLY A 271 -37.76 25.81 -14.22
C GLY A 271 -38.28 24.40 -14.50
N VAL A 272 -37.39 23.51 -14.94
CA VAL A 272 -37.71 22.09 -15.18
C VAL A 272 -38.22 21.41 -13.89
N LEU A 273 -37.51 21.60 -12.76
CA LEU A 273 -37.94 21.04 -11.47
C LEU A 273 -39.31 21.57 -11.02
N ARG A 274 -39.62 22.85 -11.24
CA ARG A 274 -40.96 23.42 -10.98
C ARG A 274 -42.02 22.70 -11.83
N GLN A 275 -41.79 22.54 -13.13
CA GLN A 275 -42.73 21.93 -14.08
C GLN A 275 -43.00 20.45 -13.75
N TRP A 276 -41.96 19.66 -13.46
CA TRP A 276 -42.10 18.28 -12.98
C TRP A 276 -42.90 18.22 -11.67
N SER A 277 -42.57 19.08 -10.69
CA SER A 277 -43.21 19.07 -9.36
C SER A 277 -44.69 19.44 -9.37
N ALA A 278 -45.18 20.06 -10.45
CA ALA A 278 -46.57 20.47 -10.59
C ALA A 278 -47.52 19.29 -10.87
N HIS A 279 -47.02 18.23 -11.51
CA HIS A 279 -47.81 17.06 -11.94
C HIS A 279 -47.37 15.76 -11.27
N ASN A 280 -46.09 15.63 -10.94
CA ASN A 280 -45.49 14.39 -10.44
C ASN A 280 -44.89 14.55 -9.05
N ALA A 281 -44.76 13.42 -8.34
CA ALA A 281 -43.88 13.35 -7.18
C ALA A 281 -42.43 13.43 -7.67
N VAL A 282 -41.69 14.43 -7.19
CA VAL A 282 -40.29 14.70 -7.55
C VAL A 282 -39.45 14.78 -6.28
N ALA A 283 -38.28 14.15 -6.29
CA ALA A 283 -37.27 14.27 -5.25
C ALA A 283 -35.85 14.23 -5.84
N VAL A 284 -34.90 14.86 -5.14
CA VAL A 284 -33.46 14.70 -5.42
C VAL A 284 -32.90 13.65 -4.47
N LEU A 285 -32.39 12.55 -5.03
CA LEU A 285 -31.49 11.63 -4.35
C LEU A 285 -30.09 12.23 -4.41
N ASN A 286 -29.64 12.83 -3.31
CA ASN A 286 -28.28 13.36 -3.27
C ASN A 286 -27.29 12.23 -2.96
N VAL A 287 -26.33 12.01 -3.85
CA VAL A 287 -25.30 10.96 -3.72
C VAL A 287 -24.27 11.31 -2.63
N LEU A 288 -24.04 12.60 -2.37
CA LEU A 288 -23.21 13.05 -1.25
C LEU A 288 -23.90 12.72 0.08
N PRO A 289 -23.14 12.31 1.12
CA PRO A 289 -23.63 12.22 2.49
C PRO A 289 -24.23 13.56 2.96
N GLU A 290 -25.23 13.51 3.85
CA GLU A 290 -25.94 14.72 4.32
C GLU A 290 -24.98 15.76 4.94
N ARG A 291 -23.85 15.32 5.53
CA ARG A 291 -22.77 16.17 6.06
C ARG A 291 -22.02 17.01 5.00
N LEU A 292 -22.01 16.58 3.73
CA LEU A 292 -21.31 17.24 2.62
C LEU A 292 -22.22 18.09 1.72
N TRP A 293 -23.54 18.14 1.97
CA TRP A 293 -24.48 18.92 1.15
C TRP A 293 -24.20 20.43 1.14
N THR A 294 -23.41 20.94 2.09
CA THR A 294 -22.90 22.32 2.09
C THR A 294 -21.88 22.60 0.99
N ARG A 295 -21.21 21.55 0.45
CA ARG A 295 -20.28 21.63 -0.69
C ARG A 295 -20.99 21.62 -2.05
N GLY A 296 -22.27 21.24 -2.10
CA GLY A 296 -23.09 21.32 -3.31
C GLY A 296 -23.34 22.77 -3.77
N ALA A 297 -23.67 22.96 -5.04
CA ALA A 297 -24.04 24.26 -5.58
C ALA A 297 -25.32 24.81 -4.94
N VAL A 298 -26.21 23.95 -4.44
CA VAL A 298 -27.42 24.32 -3.70
C VAL A 298 -27.45 23.69 -2.31
N GLN A 299 -27.88 24.46 -1.31
CA GLN A 299 -27.98 23.99 0.07
C GLN A 299 -29.44 23.67 0.43
N PRO A 300 -29.77 22.40 0.73
CA PRO A 300 -31.11 22.01 1.19
C PRO A 300 -31.42 22.58 2.59
N VAL A 301 -32.64 23.06 2.80
CA VAL A 301 -33.10 23.61 4.10
C VAL A 301 -34.23 22.75 4.69
N PRO A 302 -34.33 22.63 6.03
CA PRO A 302 -35.29 21.71 6.64
C PRO A 302 -36.73 22.24 6.61
N PHE A 303 -37.65 21.42 6.10
CA PHE A 303 -39.09 21.61 6.12
C PHE A 303 -39.79 20.42 6.78
N ALA A 304 -40.87 20.67 7.50
CA ALA A 304 -41.89 19.67 7.75
C ALA A 304 -42.81 19.62 6.52
N VAL A 305 -42.98 18.44 5.91
CA VAL A 305 -43.81 18.24 4.72
C VAL A 305 -44.81 17.09 4.92
N ARG A 306 -45.91 17.11 4.16
CA ARG A 306 -47.01 16.15 4.26
C ARG A 306 -47.77 16.06 2.94
N ALA A 307 -48.04 14.85 2.49
CA ALA A 307 -48.95 14.57 1.37
C ALA A 307 -50.23 13.90 1.89
N ASP A 308 -51.35 14.28 1.29
CA ASP A 308 -52.72 13.87 1.58
C ASP A 308 -53.20 12.70 0.69
N ARG A 309 -52.49 12.41 -0.41
CA ARG A 309 -52.81 11.36 -1.39
C ARG A 309 -51.54 10.63 -1.85
N PRO A 310 -51.60 9.34 -2.19
CA PRO A 310 -50.47 8.61 -2.76
C PRO A 310 -49.98 9.27 -4.06
N ALA A 311 -48.66 9.36 -4.24
CA ALA A 311 -47.98 10.00 -5.38
C ALA A 311 -48.41 11.43 -5.72
N ALA A 312 -49.05 12.15 -4.78
CA ALA A 312 -49.44 13.54 -4.98
C ALA A 312 -48.25 14.39 -5.45
N ALA A 313 -48.50 15.25 -6.45
CA ALA A 313 -47.47 16.12 -7.01
C ALA A 313 -46.77 16.96 -5.93
N THR A 314 -45.43 17.03 -5.94
CA THR A 314 -44.65 17.64 -4.83
C THR A 314 -45.06 19.10 -4.55
N ARG A 315 -45.44 19.86 -5.58
CA ARG A 315 -45.95 21.24 -5.45
C ARG A 315 -47.19 21.33 -4.56
N SER A 316 -48.03 20.29 -4.56
CA SER A 316 -49.28 20.20 -3.78
C SER A 316 -49.09 19.75 -2.32
N TRP A 317 -47.88 19.34 -1.92
CA TRP A 317 -47.62 18.93 -0.54
C TRP A 317 -47.73 20.10 0.45
N GLN A 318 -48.40 19.86 1.57
CA GLN A 318 -48.44 20.78 2.70
C GLN A 318 -47.04 20.89 3.30
N ARG A 319 -46.60 22.11 3.63
CA ARG A 319 -45.21 22.39 4.04
C ARG A 319 -45.13 23.52 5.07
N VAL A 320 -44.30 23.32 6.09
CA VAL A 320 -44.00 24.30 7.14
C VAL A 320 -42.47 24.40 7.30
N PRO A 321 -41.86 25.60 7.22
CA PRO A 321 -40.43 25.75 7.44
C PRO A 321 -40.03 25.34 8.86
N ALA A 322 -39.01 24.50 9.02
CA ALA A 322 -38.60 24.00 10.33
C ALA A 322 -37.51 24.86 11.02
N ALA A 323 -37.11 25.99 10.42
CA ALA A 323 -36.07 26.88 10.93
C ALA A 323 -36.49 28.36 10.83
N ARG A 324 -36.22 29.17 11.87
CA ARG A 324 -36.66 30.58 11.97
C ARG A 324 -36.15 31.49 10.84
N ARG A 325 -35.02 31.17 10.19
CA ARG A 325 -34.46 31.92 9.05
C ARG A 325 -35.16 31.62 7.70
N ALA A 326 -36.02 30.60 7.62
CA ALA A 326 -36.73 30.22 6.40
C ALA A 326 -38.11 30.90 6.28
N ARG A 327 -38.15 32.21 6.02
CA ARG A 327 -39.39 32.92 5.64
C ARG A 327 -39.75 32.61 4.17
N GLY A 328 -41.01 32.24 3.93
CA GLY A 328 -41.62 32.04 2.60
C GLY A 328 -42.10 30.61 2.33
N GLY A 329 -43.36 30.46 1.92
CA GLY A 329 -44.03 29.18 1.62
C GLY A 329 -43.86 28.65 0.18
N GLY A 330 -42.77 29.02 -0.48
CA GLY A 330 -42.51 28.75 -1.91
C GLY A 330 -42.50 27.26 -2.29
N ALA A 331 -42.42 26.98 -3.59
CA ALA A 331 -42.27 25.63 -4.11
C ALA A 331 -40.93 25.02 -3.68
N VAL A 332 -40.96 23.75 -3.24
CA VAL A 332 -39.80 23.04 -2.73
C VAL A 332 -39.69 21.63 -3.32
N ILE A 333 -38.47 21.12 -3.47
CA ILE A 333 -38.19 19.73 -3.85
C ILE A 333 -37.47 19.05 -2.67
N PRO A 334 -37.95 17.91 -2.14
CA PRO A 334 -37.25 17.18 -1.10
C PRO A 334 -35.90 16.66 -1.60
N VAL A 335 -34.89 16.75 -0.73
CA VAL A 335 -33.56 16.16 -0.91
C VAL A 335 -33.36 15.11 0.15
N VAL A 336 -32.97 13.91 -0.25
CA VAL A 336 -32.68 12.79 0.65
C VAL A 336 -31.40 12.09 0.22
N GLY A 337 -30.61 11.63 1.19
CA GLY A 337 -29.45 10.79 0.90
C GLY A 337 -29.86 9.37 0.49
N ILE A 338 -28.92 8.63 -0.08
CA ILE A 338 -29.10 7.23 -0.51
C ILE A 338 -29.25 6.26 0.69
N ALA A 339 -28.96 6.70 1.92
CA ALA A 339 -29.21 5.90 3.12
C ALA A 339 -30.68 5.45 3.21
N SER A 340 -30.91 4.18 3.52
CA SER A 340 -32.25 3.55 3.57
C SER A 340 -33.23 4.31 4.47
N GLY A 341 -32.77 4.85 5.60
CA GLY A 341 -33.57 5.68 6.50
C GLY A 341 -33.98 7.04 5.90
N SER A 342 -33.15 7.65 5.05
CA SER A 342 -33.48 8.90 4.34
C SER A 342 -34.46 8.65 3.21
N LEU A 343 -34.26 7.59 2.42
CA LEU A 343 -35.24 7.14 1.42
C LEU A 343 -36.58 6.77 2.06
N ALA A 344 -36.60 6.03 3.17
CA ALA A 344 -37.83 5.65 3.87
C ALA A 344 -38.63 6.86 4.35
N ARG A 345 -37.97 7.95 4.77
CA ARG A 345 -38.66 9.21 5.12
C ARG A 345 -39.37 9.82 3.91
N LEU A 346 -38.74 9.87 2.74
CA LEU A 346 -39.35 10.32 1.49
C LEU A 346 -40.52 9.40 1.07
N VAL A 347 -40.27 8.09 0.98
CA VAL A 347 -41.22 7.09 0.48
C VAL A 347 -42.53 7.11 1.30
N ARG A 348 -42.44 7.31 2.63
CA ARG A 348 -43.64 7.42 3.48
C ARG A 348 -44.44 8.72 3.23
N VAL A 349 -43.82 9.81 2.78
CA VAL A 349 -44.57 10.98 2.28
C VAL A 349 -45.23 10.65 0.95
N VAL A 350 -44.49 10.05 0.01
CA VAL A 350 -45.01 9.65 -1.32
C VAL A 350 -46.15 8.63 -1.19
N SER A 351 -46.19 7.77 -0.17
CA SER A 351 -47.31 6.85 0.09
C SER A 351 -48.60 7.53 0.56
N GLY A 352 -48.60 8.85 0.79
CA GLY A 352 -49.79 9.64 1.09
C GLY A 352 -50.45 9.29 2.43
N ASP A 353 -49.67 8.95 3.46
CA ASP A 353 -50.22 8.50 4.75
C ASP A 353 -50.72 9.64 5.66
N GLY A 354 -50.75 10.89 5.16
CA GLY A 354 -51.28 12.04 5.87
C GLY A 354 -50.45 12.50 7.08
N ARG A 355 -49.23 12.00 7.30
CA ARG A 355 -48.38 12.35 8.46
C ARG A 355 -47.28 13.36 8.11
N TRP A 356 -47.07 14.34 8.99
CA TRP A 356 -45.98 15.32 8.88
C TRP A 356 -44.61 14.65 9.05
N ARG A 357 -43.64 14.99 8.19
CA ARG A 357 -42.26 14.50 8.25
C ARG A 357 -41.25 15.60 7.98
N ARG A 358 -40.15 15.61 8.73
CA ARG A 358 -39.04 16.52 8.50
C ARG A 358 -38.12 15.98 7.39
N LEU A 359 -38.04 16.70 6.28
CA LEU A 359 -37.11 16.46 5.17
C LEU A 359 -36.28 17.73 4.93
N ALA A 360 -35.11 17.57 4.34
CA ALA A 360 -34.41 18.70 3.74
C ALA A 360 -35.02 18.98 2.35
N CYS A 361 -35.08 20.23 1.91
CA CYS A 361 -35.65 20.59 0.61
C CYS A 361 -34.90 21.74 -0.06
N LEU A 362 -34.76 21.67 -1.39
CA LEU A 362 -34.37 22.80 -2.22
C LEU A 362 -35.54 23.77 -2.35
N ARG A 363 -35.29 25.07 -2.21
CA ARG A 363 -36.25 26.13 -2.53
C ARG A 363 -36.12 26.48 -4.01
N LEU A 364 -37.21 26.36 -4.76
CA LEU A 364 -37.24 26.74 -6.19
C LEU A 364 -37.38 28.25 -6.39
N ASP A 365 -37.76 28.98 -5.34
CA ASP A 365 -38.13 30.41 -5.37
C ASP A 365 -37.14 31.31 -4.60
N ALA A 366 -35.97 30.78 -4.22
CA ALA A 366 -34.93 31.55 -3.54
C ALA A 366 -33.93 32.15 -4.55
N GLU A 367 -33.56 33.42 -4.38
CA GLU A 367 -32.43 34.00 -5.12
C GLU A 367 -31.15 33.18 -4.92
N PRO A 368 -30.24 33.13 -5.92
CA PRO A 368 -28.97 32.43 -5.78
C PRO A 368 -28.10 33.11 -4.71
N ALA A 369 -27.91 32.43 -3.58
CA ALA A 369 -27.01 32.88 -2.53
C ALA A 369 -25.58 33.05 -3.08
N ARG A 370 -24.98 34.22 -2.88
CA ARG A 370 -23.59 34.48 -3.25
C ARG A 370 -22.65 33.70 -2.33
N GLY A 371 -21.84 32.81 -2.93
CA GLY A 371 -20.61 32.28 -2.34
C GLY A 371 -20.75 31.17 -1.28
N GLY A 372 -20.53 29.92 -1.72
CA GLY A 372 -19.82 28.94 -0.89
C GLY A 372 -18.35 28.86 -1.37
N PRO A 373 -17.40 28.33 -0.58
CA PRO A 373 -15.97 28.34 -0.92
C PRO A 373 -15.63 27.64 -2.25
N TYR A 374 -16.47 26.69 -2.67
CA TYR A 374 -16.37 25.96 -3.93
C TYR A 374 -17.28 26.63 -4.96
N GLY A 375 -16.72 27.62 -5.67
CA GLY A 375 -17.40 28.40 -6.69
C GLY A 375 -16.60 28.47 -7.98
N THR A 376 -17.14 27.80 -9.01
CA THR A 376 -16.86 27.96 -10.46
C THR A 376 -15.40 27.70 -10.93
N PRO A 377 -15.15 26.70 -11.80
CA PRO A 377 -13.90 26.64 -12.55
C PRO A 377 -13.90 27.78 -13.58
N GLY A 378 -13.06 28.80 -13.37
CA GLY A 378 -13.17 30.05 -14.15
C GLY A 378 -12.18 31.16 -13.82
N ALA A 379 -10.92 30.82 -13.50
CA ALA A 379 -9.74 31.69 -13.59
C ALA A 379 -8.48 30.88 -13.20
N PRO A 380 -7.30 31.10 -13.80
CA PRO A 380 -6.07 30.43 -13.39
C PRO A 380 -5.61 30.97 -12.04
N LYS A 381 -6.02 30.33 -10.95
CA LYS A 381 -5.38 30.53 -9.64
C LYS A 381 -4.03 29.81 -9.65
N LEU A 382 -3.04 30.43 -9.00
CA LEU A 382 -1.77 29.77 -8.68
C LEU A 382 -2.05 28.34 -8.19
N VAL A 383 -1.27 27.38 -8.69
CA VAL A 383 -1.21 26.03 -8.07
C VAL A 383 -0.91 26.26 -6.59
N PRO A 384 -1.81 25.90 -5.66
CA PRO A 384 -1.56 26.11 -4.24
C PRO A 384 -0.29 25.37 -3.83
N ASP A 385 0.40 25.88 -2.82
CA ASP A 385 1.53 25.14 -2.27
C ASP A 385 1.06 23.72 -1.85
N PRO A 386 1.79 22.64 -2.21
CA PRO A 386 1.27 21.29 -2.03
C PRO A 386 1.06 20.92 -0.56
N LEU A 387 1.84 21.51 0.36
CA LEU A 387 1.64 21.34 1.80
C LEU A 387 0.39 22.12 2.24
N GLU A 388 0.23 23.39 1.83
CA GLU A 388 -0.98 24.18 2.11
C GLU A 388 -2.27 23.50 1.58
N ALA A 389 -2.20 22.81 0.43
CA ALA A 389 -3.32 22.03 -0.09
C ALA A 389 -3.68 20.83 0.81
N VAL A 390 -2.68 20.09 1.29
CA VAL A 390 -2.85 18.98 2.23
C VAL A 390 -3.35 19.46 3.60
N GLU A 391 -2.84 20.58 4.10
CA GLU A 391 -3.28 21.19 5.37
C GLU A 391 -4.73 21.68 5.29
N ARG A 392 -5.09 22.40 4.22
CA ARG A 392 -6.48 22.85 3.98
C ARG A 392 -7.45 21.67 3.85
N PHE A 393 -7.01 20.57 3.25
CA PHE A 393 -7.76 19.31 3.22
C PHE A 393 -7.89 18.69 4.63
N ARG A 394 -6.79 18.50 5.37
CA ARG A 394 -6.81 17.94 6.74
C ARG A 394 -7.57 18.83 7.74
N ALA A 395 -7.70 20.13 7.46
CA ALA A 395 -8.53 21.07 8.21
C ALA A 395 -10.03 21.04 7.87
N SER A 396 -10.45 20.35 6.80
CA SER A 396 -11.84 20.33 6.31
C SER A 396 -12.42 18.95 5.98
N ALA A 397 -11.60 17.90 6.03
CA ALA A 397 -11.96 16.52 5.76
C ALA A 397 -12.05 15.67 7.04
N SER A 398 -12.93 14.68 7.06
CA SER A 398 -13.04 13.70 8.15
C SER A 398 -11.75 12.87 8.34
N PRO A 399 -11.46 12.36 9.55
CA PRO A 399 -10.27 11.53 9.80
C PRO A 399 -10.19 10.29 8.91
N THR A 400 -11.34 9.68 8.58
CA THR A 400 -11.42 8.52 7.69
C THR A 400 -11.09 8.90 6.23
N ALA A 401 -11.50 10.08 5.76
CA ALA A 401 -11.10 10.60 4.45
C ALA A 401 -9.62 11.01 4.41
N GLN A 402 -9.04 11.45 5.53
CA GLN A 402 -7.60 11.71 5.63
C GLN A 402 -6.78 10.42 5.51
N ARG A 403 -7.10 9.39 6.30
CA ARG A 403 -6.48 8.05 6.16
C ARG A 403 -6.65 7.48 4.75
N LEU A 404 -7.83 7.66 4.14
CA LEU A 404 -8.07 7.25 2.77
C LEU A 404 -7.18 8.02 1.78
N ALA A 405 -7.01 9.33 1.92
CA ALA A 405 -6.10 10.12 1.07
C ALA A 405 -4.65 9.64 1.19
N ASP A 406 -4.17 9.33 2.40
CA ASP A 406 -2.81 8.83 2.63
C ASP A 406 -2.61 7.44 1.95
N HIS A 407 -3.57 6.52 2.07
CA HIS A 407 -3.53 5.24 1.33
C HIS A 407 -3.68 5.41 -0.19
N LEU A 408 -4.48 6.37 -0.65
CA LEU A 408 -4.65 6.68 -2.07
C LEU A 408 -3.41 7.34 -2.68
N ALA A 409 -2.62 8.07 -1.88
CA ALA A 409 -1.30 8.58 -2.29
C ALA A 409 -0.32 7.45 -2.64
N ALA A 410 -0.51 6.24 -2.11
CA ALA A 410 0.30 5.09 -2.45
C ALA A 410 -0.04 4.49 -3.83
N VAL A 411 -1.29 4.53 -4.30
CA VAL A 411 -1.82 3.80 -5.49
C VAL A 411 -2.07 4.66 -6.74
N PRO A 412 -2.21 4.03 -7.93
CA PRO A 412 -2.87 4.66 -9.09
C PRO A 412 -4.32 5.01 -8.75
N LEU A 413 -4.74 6.23 -9.06
CA LEU A 413 -6.10 6.70 -8.79
C LEU A 413 -7.00 6.42 -10.01
N THR A 414 -7.51 5.19 -10.11
CA THR A 414 -8.70 4.92 -10.95
C THR A 414 -9.86 4.59 -10.03
N LEU A 415 -11.09 4.89 -10.44
CA LEU A 415 -12.27 4.69 -9.60
C LEU A 415 -12.42 3.23 -9.07
N PRO A 416 -12.16 2.18 -9.88
CA PRO A 416 -12.18 0.80 -9.38
C PRO A 416 -11.12 0.54 -8.30
N VAL A 417 -9.88 1.02 -8.49
CA VAL A 417 -8.79 0.85 -7.52
C VAL A 417 -9.09 1.62 -6.24
N MET A 418 -9.53 2.88 -6.34
CA MET A 418 -9.87 3.71 -5.20
C MET A 418 -11.00 3.10 -4.35
N THR A 419 -12.02 2.55 -5.01
CA THR A 419 -13.15 1.87 -4.34
C THR A 419 -12.73 0.55 -3.68
N LEU A 420 -11.77 -0.15 -4.28
CA LEU A 420 -11.27 -1.42 -3.77
C LEU A 420 -10.30 -1.22 -2.59
N VAL A 421 -9.42 -0.21 -2.63
CA VAL A 421 -8.59 0.25 -1.50
C VAL A 421 -9.46 0.69 -0.32
N ARG A 422 -10.52 1.47 -0.58
CA ARG A 422 -11.53 1.85 0.41
C ARG A 422 -12.10 0.63 1.13
N ARG A 423 -12.58 -0.37 0.39
CA ARG A 423 -13.21 -1.60 0.93
C ARG A 423 -12.23 -2.53 1.65
N SER A 424 -10.97 -2.60 1.22
CA SER A 424 -9.99 -3.55 1.76
C SER A 424 -9.34 -3.04 3.06
N LEU A 425 -8.88 -1.78 3.09
CA LEU A 425 -8.14 -1.19 4.21
C LEU A 425 -9.05 -0.52 5.25
N LEU A 426 -10.06 0.22 4.81
CA LEU A 426 -10.90 1.05 5.67
C LEU A 426 -12.35 0.55 5.61
N ARG A 427 -12.62 -0.61 6.21
CA ARG A 427 -13.95 -1.27 6.18
C ARG A 427 -15.10 -0.38 6.69
N GLU A 428 -14.80 0.53 7.61
CA GLU A 428 -15.67 1.57 8.17
C GLU A 428 -16.00 2.73 7.20
N SER A 429 -15.29 2.84 6.07
CA SER A 429 -15.37 4.01 5.19
C SER A 429 -16.47 3.88 4.14
N GLU A 430 -17.51 4.69 4.29
CA GLU A 430 -18.54 4.94 3.27
C GLU A 430 -17.94 5.49 1.96
N HIS A 431 -18.63 5.30 0.82
CA HIS A 431 -18.22 5.88 -0.47
C HIS A 431 -18.18 7.42 -0.45
N GLY A 432 -18.91 8.05 0.48
CA GLY A 432 -18.84 9.49 0.73
C GLY A 432 -17.46 10.01 1.16
N HIS A 433 -16.61 9.18 1.77
CA HIS A 433 -15.23 9.55 2.09
C HIS A 433 -14.36 9.68 0.83
N LEU A 434 -14.65 8.89 -0.22
CA LEU A 434 -13.96 9.00 -1.50
C LEU A 434 -14.28 10.34 -2.18
N ALA A 435 -15.56 10.74 -2.14
CA ALA A 435 -15.98 12.05 -2.62
C ALA A 435 -15.41 13.20 -1.77
N GLU A 436 -15.20 12.99 -0.47
CA GLU A 436 -14.56 13.98 0.41
C GLU A 436 -13.09 14.24 0.02
N VAL A 437 -12.34 13.19 -0.36
CA VAL A 437 -10.98 13.27 -0.94
C VAL A 437 -11.01 13.97 -2.29
N ALA A 438 -11.86 13.51 -3.22
CA ALA A 438 -11.89 14.00 -4.59
C ALA A 438 -12.35 15.47 -4.69
N LEU A 439 -13.40 15.85 -3.95
CA LEU A 439 -13.87 17.24 -3.82
C LEU A 439 -13.12 18.03 -2.75
N GLY A 440 -12.05 17.47 -2.18
CA GLY A 440 -11.24 18.07 -1.12
C GLY A 440 -10.21 19.09 -1.61
N GLY A 441 -10.03 19.22 -2.93
CA GLY A 441 -9.01 20.08 -3.53
C GLY A 441 -7.60 19.47 -3.58
N LEU A 442 -7.48 18.15 -3.39
CA LEU A 442 -6.21 17.42 -3.54
C LEU A 442 -5.94 16.95 -4.97
N LEU A 443 -7.01 16.73 -5.75
CA LEU A 443 -6.93 16.21 -7.12
C LEU A 443 -6.92 17.34 -8.14
N ALA A 444 -6.24 17.11 -9.26
CA ALA A 444 -6.34 17.94 -10.45
C ALA A 444 -7.77 17.90 -11.02
N PRO A 445 -8.27 18.98 -11.65
CA PRO A 445 -9.58 18.98 -12.31
C PRO A 445 -9.68 17.87 -13.36
N TRP A 446 -10.78 17.10 -13.34
CA TRP A 446 -11.03 16.02 -14.29
C TRP A 446 -12.14 16.40 -15.27
N ASP A 447 -11.77 17.23 -16.24
CA ASP A 447 -12.70 17.82 -17.20
C ASP A 447 -12.74 16.98 -18.50
N GLY A 448 -13.84 16.26 -18.76
CA GLY A 448 -14.05 15.57 -20.04
C GLY A 448 -15.00 14.35 -19.97
N GLU A 449 -15.48 13.90 -21.13
CA GLU A 449 -16.31 12.69 -21.24
C GLU A 449 -15.48 11.39 -21.23
N GLN A 450 -14.95 11.03 -20.07
CA GLN A 450 -14.21 9.79 -19.86
C GLN A 450 -15.14 8.64 -19.46
N ASP A 451 -14.80 7.40 -19.84
CA ASP A 451 -15.46 6.20 -19.30
C ASP A 451 -14.97 5.93 -17.87
N ALA A 452 -15.89 5.66 -16.95
CA ALA A 452 -15.62 5.59 -15.50
C ALA A 452 -14.64 4.47 -15.11
N ASP A 453 -14.57 3.40 -15.90
CA ASP A 453 -13.62 2.29 -15.72
C ASP A 453 -12.19 2.65 -16.15
N SER A 454 -12.06 3.71 -16.96
CA SER A 454 -10.80 4.18 -17.57
C SER A 454 -10.32 5.55 -17.06
N ALA A 455 -11.19 6.27 -16.34
CA ALA A 455 -10.90 7.59 -15.81
C ALA A 455 -9.71 7.55 -14.83
N GLN A 456 -8.67 8.31 -15.15
CA GLN A 456 -7.47 8.45 -14.33
C GLN A 456 -7.54 9.79 -13.62
N PHE A 457 -7.55 9.75 -12.30
CA PHE A 457 -7.42 10.94 -11.47
C PHE A 457 -5.94 11.18 -11.17
N GLU A 458 -5.55 12.44 -11.06
CA GLU A 458 -4.20 12.82 -10.64
C GLU A 458 -4.28 13.70 -9.39
N PHE A 459 -3.31 13.58 -8.50
CA PHE A 459 -3.11 14.59 -7.46
C PHE A 459 -2.59 15.88 -8.10
N LEU A 460 -2.86 17.03 -7.48
CA LEU A 460 -2.15 18.26 -7.81
C LEU A 460 -0.63 18.04 -7.66
N PRO A 461 0.22 18.72 -8.45
CA PRO A 461 1.67 18.53 -8.40
C PRO A 461 2.22 18.65 -6.96
N GLY A 462 3.05 17.71 -6.53
CA GLY A 462 3.63 17.69 -5.19
C GLY A 462 2.71 17.21 -4.05
N VAL A 463 1.39 17.09 -4.25
CA VAL A 463 0.46 16.68 -3.19
C VAL A 463 0.62 15.21 -2.84
N ARG A 464 0.92 14.35 -3.83
CA ARG A 464 1.23 12.94 -3.58
C ARG A 464 2.48 12.81 -2.72
N GLU A 465 3.49 13.62 -2.99
CA GLU A 465 4.76 13.69 -2.27
C GLU A 465 4.59 14.30 -0.87
N ALA A 466 3.68 15.26 -0.68
CA ALA A 466 3.35 15.83 0.63
C ALA A 466 2.59 14.83 1.53
N LEU A 467 1.65 14.06 0.96
CA LEU A 467 0.94 12.98 1.66
C LEU A 467 1.92 11.86 2.03
N LEU A 468 2.66 11.30 1.06
CA LEU A 468 3.63 10.22 1.32
C LEU A 468 4.83 10.66 2.17
N GLY A 469 5.35 11.87 1.96
CA GLY A 469 6.46 12.46 2.72
C GLY A 469 6.09 12.88 4.14
N SER A 470 4.80 12.87 4.48
CA SER A 470 4.37 12.95 5.88
C SER A 470 4.61 11.64 6.65
N GLN A 471 4.90 10.53 5.95
CA GLN A 471 5.32 9.23 6.48
C GLN A 471 6.80 8.92 6.16
N LEU A 472 7.41 7.92 6.80
CA LEU A 472 8.81 7.55 6.56
C LEU A 472 8.97 6.82 5.21
N ARG A 473 10.17 6.83 4.63
CA ARG A 473 10.45 6.09 3.37
C ARG A 473 10.22 4.57 3.50
N GLY A 474 10.35 4.00 4.70
CA GLY A 474 9.95 2.62 4.99
C GLY A 474 8.44 2.43 4.98
N ASP A 475 7.69 3.37 5.58
CA ASP A 475 6.22 3.36 5.62
C ASP A 475 5.62 3.44 4.21
N VAL A 476 6.21 4.17 3.27
CA VAL A 476 5.70 4.21 1.88
C VAL A 476 5.76 2.83 1.20
N ALA A 477 6.79 2.03 1.48
CA ALA A 477 6.87 0.65 1.00
C ALA A 477 5.90 -0.26 1.78
N ALA A 478 5.85 -0.13 3.11
CA ALA A 478 4.95 -0.91 3.96
C ALA A 478 3.46 -0.61 3.70
N VAL A 479 3.09 0.62 3.37
CA VAL A 479 1.73 1.01 2.99
C VAL A 479 1.40 0.51 1.59
N ARG A 480 2.32 0.59 0.62
CA ARG A 480 2.13 -0.05 -0.70
C ARG A 480 1.92 -1.56 -0.56
N GLU A 481 2.72 -2.22 0.26
CA GLU A 481 2.61 -3.66 0.53
C GLU A 481 1.33 -4.02 1.30
N LEU A 482 0.98 -3.25 2.34
CA LEU A 482 -0.28 -3.41 3.09
C LEU A 482 -1.50 -3.25 2.18
N VAL A 483 -1.48 -2.24 1.30
CA VAL A 483 -2.50 -2.05 0.26
C VAL A 483 -2.53 -3.30 -0.62
N ARG A 484 -1.40 -3.69 -1.22
CA ARG A 484 -1.28 -4.85 -2.14
C ARG A 484 -1.83 -6.14 -1.52
N ARG A 485 -1.35 -6.51 -0.33
CA ARG A 485 -1.77 -7.69 0.43
C ARG A 485 -3.28 -7.67 0.74
N ARG A 486 -3.79 -6.56 1.27
CA ARG A 486 -5.20 -6.48 1.70
C ARG A 486 -6.17 -6.40 0.52
N VAL A 487 -5.74 -5.79 -0.59
CA VAL A 487 -6.42 -5.83 -1.90
C VAL A 487 -6.51 -7.26 -2.42
N TRP A 488 -5.40 -8.00 -2.40
CA TRP A 488 -5.34 -9.40 -2.83
C TRP A 488 -6.27 -10.30 -1.99
N GLU A 489 -6.17 -10.23 -0.66
CA GLU A 489 -7.05 -10.95 0.26
C GLU A 489 -8.53 -10.70 -0.05
N TYR A 490 -8.92 -9.43 -0.24
CA TYR A 490 -10.31 -9.07 -0.54
C TYR A 490 -10.79 -9.66 -1.86
N MET A 491 -9.95 -9.65 -2.90
CA MET A 491 -10.28 -10.21 -4.22
C MET A 491 -10.42 -11.74 -4.19
N SER A 492 -9.53 -12.43 -3.46
CA SER A 492 -9.57 -13.89 -3.32
C SER A 492 -10.84 -14.39 -2.61
N HIS A 493 -11.28 -13.68 -1.56
CA HIS A 493 -12.47 -14.05 -0.78
C HIS A 493 -13.83 -13.66 -1.41
N LYS A 494 -13.86 -12.98 -2.57
CA LYS A 494 -15.09 -12.41 -3.15
C LYS A 494 -15.35 -12.76 -4.62
N ARG A 495 -14.71 -13.80 -5.16
CA ARG A 495 -15.01 -14.30 -6.52
C ARG A 495 -16.48 -14.75 -6.63
N GLY A 496 -17.17 -14.32 -7.70
CA GLY A 496 -18.46 -14.91 -8.12
C GLY A 496 -19.76 -14.14 -7.89
N THR A 497 -19.78 -12.85 -7.50
CA THR A 497 -21.05 -12.14 -7.16
C THR A 497 -21.24 -10.71 -7.72
N GLY A 498 -20.41 -10.24 -8.67
CA GLY A 498 -20.45 -8.85 -9.17
C GLY A 498 -20.16 -8.67 -10.66
N ARG A 499 -20.25 -7.41 -11.14
CA ARG A 499 -19.74 -7.01 -12.47
C ARG A 499 -18.21 -6.98 -12.43
N ASP A 500 -17.55 -7.23 -13.57
CA ASP A 500 -16.10 -7.11 -13.66
C ASP A 500 -15.64 -5.77 -14.28
N PHE A 501 -14.40 -5.36 -13.99
CA PHE A 501 -13.65 -4.30 -14.70
C PHE A 501 -12.38 -4.89 -15.35
N THR A 502 -11.74 -4.14 -16.26
CA THR A 502 -10.60 -4.65 -17.06
C THR A 502 -9.24 -4.21 -16.52
N ALA A 503 -8.32 -5.16 -16.35
CA ALA A 503 -6.97 -4.95 -15.86
C ALA A 503 -5.90 -5.57 -16.79
N ILE A 504 -4.89 -4.81 -17.19
CA ILE A 504 -3.61 -5.29 -17.74
C ILE A 504 -2.81 -6.08 -16.69
N ARG A 505 -2.60 -7.36 -16.98
CA ARG A 505 -1.61 -8.28 -16.42
C ARG A 505 -0.29 -8.17 -17.18
N ARG A 506 0.84 -8.03 -16.47
CA ARG A 506 2.18 -8.09 -17.07
C ARG A 506 2.69 -9.53 -17.05
N GLY A 507 3.04 -10.10 -18.20
CA GLY A 507 3.71 -11.41 -18.27
C GLY A 507 5.22 -11.29 -18.01
N PRO A 508 5.89 -12.34 -17.53
CA PRO A 508 7.30 -12.31 -17.12
C PRO A 508 8.25 -11.84 -18.24
N ARG A 509 7.96 -12.18 -19.50
CA ARG A 509 8.74 -11.78 -20.68
C ARG A 509 8.32 -10.46 -21.34
N GLY A 510 7.47 -9.65 -20.70
CA GLY A 510 7.09 -8.30 -21.17
C GLY A 510 6.29 -8.22 -22.49
N ARG A 511 5.82 -9.36 -23.01
CA ARG A 511 4.97 -9.41 -24.21
C ARG A 511 3.52 -9.10 -23.85
N GLY A 512 2.90 -8.21 -24.63
CA GLY A 512 1.50 -7.82 -24.48
C GLY A 512 1.03 -6.92 -25.62
N ARG A 513 -0.28 -6.71 -25.75
CA ARG A 513 -0.88 -5.84 -26.78
C ARG A 513 -1.26 -4.45 -26.27
N ARG A 514 -1.35 -4.24 -24.95
CA ARG A 514 -1.78 -2.97 -24.33
C ARG A 514 -0.66 -2.31 -23.53
N GLU A 515 -0.60 -0.98 -23.57
CA GLU A 515 0.48 -0.17 -22.99
C GLU A 515 0.25 0.12 -21.49
N LEU A 516 1.33 0.17 -20.71
CA LEU A 516 1.31 0.43 -19.26
C LEU A 516 1.68 1.88 -18.95
N ALA A 517 0.86 2.57 -18.15
CA ALA A 517 1.12 3.95 -17.73
C ALA A 517 2.31 4.05 -16.76
N PRO A 518 3.19 5.07 -16.86
CA PRO A 518 4.40 5.18 -16.02
C PRO A 518 4.13 5.17 -14.50
N GLY A 519 3.00 5.73 -14.05
CA GLY A 519 2.60 5.77 -12.64
C GLY A 519 2.14 4.44 -12.03
N ALA A 520 1.90 3.40 -12.86
CA ALA A 520 1.52 2.07 -12.37
C ALA A 520 2.73 1.22 -11.91
N MET A 521 3.96 1.67 -12.15
CA MET A 521 5.19 0.93 -11.91
C MET A 521 5.40 0.41 -10.47
N PRO A 522 5.04 1.12 -9.39
CA PRO A 522 5.22 0.62 -8.02
C PRO A 522 4.31 -0.56 -7.64
N PHE A 523 3.34 -0.89 -8.49
CA PHE A 523 2.48 -2.07 -8.34
C PHE A 523 2.77 -3.12 -9.43
N ALA A 524 3.24 -2.68 -10.61
CA ALA A 524 3.65 -3.57 -11.71
C ALA A 524 5.12 -4.05 -11.63
N LEU A 525 5.82 -3.70 -10.54
CA LEU A 525 6.90 -4.52 -10.00
C LEU A 525 6.23 -5.68 -9.28
N ALA A 526 6.61 -6.90 -9.66
CA ALA A 526 6.18 -8.11 -8.98
C ALA A 526 6.35 -7.92 -7.47
N ALA A 527 5.47 -8.55 -6.69
CA ALA A 527 5.84 -9.08 -5.38
C ALA A 527 7.32 -9.49 -5.42
N GLY A 528 8.14 -8.95 -4.50
CA GLY A 528 9.41 -9.61 -4.20
C GLY A 528 9.09 -11.08 -4.00
N PRO A 529 9.82 -11.99 -4.66
CA PRO A 529 9.35 -13.35 -4.88
C PRO A 529 8.83 -13.93 -3.57
N VAL A 530 7.66 -14.56 -3.60
CA VAL A 530 7.30 -15.50 -2.53
C VAL A 530 8.46 -16.47 -2.51
N SER A 531 9.28 -16.36 -1.47
CA SER A 531 10.59 -16.98 -1.42
C SER A 531 10.35 -18.48 -1.33
N GLY A 532 10.55 -19.13 -2.47
CA GLY A 532 10.28 -20.54 -2.71
C GLY A 532 11.26 -21.05 -3.76
N LEU A 533 11.19 -22.34 -4.04
CA LEU A 533 12.19 -23.06 -4.83
C LEU A 533 11.67 -23.40 -6.24
N ALA A 534 10.59 -22.73 -6.67
CA ALA A 534 9.90 -22.86 -7.95
C ALA A 534 10.84 -22.84 -9.17
N ASP A 535 11.93 -22.07 -9.15
CA ASP A 535 12.88 -22.02 -10.26
C ASP A 535 13.72 -23.30 -10.37
N ARG A 536 14.00 -23.98 -9.25
CA ARG A 536 14.76 -25.23 -9.15
C ARG A 536 13.95 -26.47 -9.46
N VAL A 537 12.66 -26.33 -9.67
CA VAL A 537 11.76 -27.44 -9.95
C VAL A 537 12.07 -28.01 -11.34
N VAL A 538 12.29 -29.32 -11.41
CA VAL A 538 12.56 -30.08 -12.63
C VAL A 538 11.62 -31.27 -12.72
N ARG A 539 11.38 -31.81 -13.91
CA ARG A 539 10.59 -33.05 -14.05
C ARG A 539 11.49 -34.27 -14.08
N VAL A 540 10.97 -35.37 -13.52
CA VAL A 540 11.64 -36.66 -13.53
C VAL A 540 10.74 -37.70 -14.20
N ARG A 541 11.30 -38.43 -15.16
CA ARG A 541 10.67 -39.54 -15.88
C ARG A 541 11.52 -40.80 -15.72
N TYR A 542 10.94 -41.83 -15.12
CA TYR A 542 11.60 -43.13 -14.96
C TYR A 542 11.46 -43.97 -16.24
N GLU A 543 12.40 -44.87 -16.50
CA GLU A 543 12.46 -45.65 -17.75
C GLU A 543 11.21 -46.51 -18.00
N SER A 544 10.53 -46.93 -16.92
CA SER A 544 9.28 -47.70 -16.95
C SER A 544 8.02 -46.88 -17.26
N GLN A 545 8.11 -45.54 -17.35
CA GLN A 545 6.97 -44.64 -17.50
C GLN A 545 6.96 -43.89 -18.85
N ARG A 546 5.77 -43.74 -19.46
CA ARG A 546 5.60 -43.00 -20.73
C ARG A 546 5.51 -41.49 -20.54
N ASP A 547 4.85 -41.03 -19.48
CA ASP A 547 4.69 -39.61 -19.14
C ASP A 547 5.34 -39.31 -17.77
N PRO A 548 5.92 -38.11 -17.57
CA PRO A 548 6.54 -37.72 -16.31
C PRO A 548 5.49 -37.47 -15.22
N GLN A 549 5.40 -38.36 -14.22
CA GLN A 549 4.45 -38.24 -13.10
C GLN A 549 5.05 -37.65 -11.81
N ALA A 550 6.37 -37.43 -11.79
CA ALA A 550 7.10 -36.95 -10.61
C ALA A 550 7.88 -35.67 -10.90
N VAL A 551 8.03 -34.87 -9.85
CA VAL A 551 8.77 -33.63 -9.82
C VAL A 551 10.00 -33.80 -8.92
N GLY A 552 11.06 -33.05 -9.18
CA GLY A 552 12.24 -33.00 -8.31
C GLY A 552 12.77 -31.57 -8.16
N VAL A 553 13.71 -31.39 -7.24
CA VAL A 553 14.38 -30.11 -6.95
C VAL A 553 15.88 -30.17 -7.22
N LEU A 554 16.39 -29.20 -7.97
CA LEU A 554 17.83 -28.99 -8.18
C LEU A 554 18.48 -28.47 -6.89
N LEU A 555 19.26 -29.35 -6.25
CA LEU A 555 20.14 -29.00 -5.14
C LEU A 555 21.41 -28.31 -5.65
N SER A 556 21.99 -28.81 -6.74
CA SER A 556 23.11 -28.18 -7.46
C SER A 556 22.91 -28.37 -8.99
N PRO A 557 23.74 -27.75 -9.86
CA PRO A 557 23.62 -27.89 -11.31
C PRO A 557 23.62 -29.33 -11.84
N ARG A 558 24.09 -30.31 -11.06
CA ARG A 558 24.13 -31.74 -11.44
C ARG A 558 23.31 -32.65 -10.55
N LEU A 559 22.68 -32.13 -9.49
CA LEU A 559 22.13 -32.92 -8.39
C LEU A 559 20.63 -32.63 -8.20
N VAL A 560 19.79 -33.65 -8.36
CA VAL A 560 18.33 -33.56 -8.27
C VAL A 560 17.79 -34.49 -7.18
N LEU A 561 17.02 -33.94 -6.25
CA LEU A 561 16.28 -34.68 -5.23
C LEU A 561 14.82 -34.89 -5.69
N THR A 562 14.31 -36.11 -5.64
CA THR A 562 12.99 -36.50 -6.19
C THR A 562 12.39 -37.68 -5.41
N VAL A 563 11.18 -38.11 -5.77
CA VAL A 563 10.49 -39.28 -5.18
C VAL A 563 10.06 -40.25 -6.28
N GLY A 564 10.22 -41.56 -6.05
CA GLY A 564 9.82 -42.64 -6.96
C GLY A 564 8.89 -43.66 -6.29
N ASP A 565 8.03 -44.33 -7.08
CA ASP A 565 7.10 -45.34 -6.58
C ASP A 565 7.70 -46.76 -6.67
N ALA A 566 7.90 -47.38 -5.51
CA ALA A 566 8.41 -48.74 -5.37
C ALA A 566 7.45 -49.83 -5.93
N ALA A 567 6.15 -49.54 -6.04
CA ALA A 567 5.17 -50.49 -6.59
C ALA A 567 5.20 -50.55 -8.13
N GLN A 568 5.66 -49.49 -8.79
CA GLN A 568 5.69 -49.37 -10.26
C GLN A 568 7.07 -49.66 -10.86
N ASN A 569 8.15 -49.63 -10.06
CA ASN A 569 9.50 -49.91 -10.52
C ASN A 569 10.07 -51.21 -9.87
N PRO A 570 9.64 -52.41 -10.30
CA PRO A 570 10.07 -53.69 -9.73
C PRO A 570 11.53 -54.08 -10.04
N ARG A 571 12.27 -53.18 -10.70
CA ARG A 571 13.73 -53.14 -10.75
C ARG A 571 14.15 -51.69 -10.48
N PRO A 572 15.21 -51.42 -9.71
CA PRO A 572 15.81 -50.10 -9.71
C PRO A 572 16.34 -49.85 -11.13
N SER A 573 15.69 -48.93 -11.85
CA SER A 573 16.29 -48.35 -13.04
C SER A 573 17.44 -47.47 -12.55
N ASP A 574 18.69 -47.89 -12.80
CA ASP A 574 19.91 -47.14 -12.42
C ASP A 574 19.90 -45.68 -12.94
N PHE A 575 19.01 -45.38 -13.88
CA PHE A 575 18.86 -44.09 -14.53
C PHE A 575 17.42 -43.57 -14.51
N ALA A 576 17.29 -42.24 -14.53
CA ALA A 576 16.06 -41.50 -14.74
C ALA A 576 16.35 -40.31 -15.68
N TRP A 577 15.35 -39.91 -16.47
CA TRP A 577 15.44 -38.77 -17.35
C TRP A 577 14.94 -37.52 -16.62
N VAL A 578 15.81 -36.53 -16.43
CA VAL A 578 15.46 -35.23 -15.88
C VAL A 578 15.22 -34.27 -17.03
N ARG A 579 14.05 -33.65 -17.10
CA ARG A 579 13.75 -32.59 -18.06
C ARG A 579 13.91 -31.22 -17.42
N VAL A 580 14.76 -30.39 -18.01
CA VAL A 580 14.91 -28.97 -17.69
C VAL A 580 14.57 -28.16 -18.94
N GLU A 581 13.59 -27.26 -18.83
CA GLU A 581 12.97 -26.58 -19.97
C GLU A 581 12.55 -27.58 -21.08
N ASP A 582 13.16 -27.49 -22.26
CA ASP A 582 12.90 -28.35 -23.42
C ASP A 582 13.97 -29.44 -23.66
N GLN A 583 14.91 -29.63 -22.73
CA GLN A 583 15.98 -30.61 -22.83
C GLN A 583 15.82 -31.75 -21.80
N GLU A 584 15.94 -33.00 -22.26
CA GLU A 584 16.01 -34.18 -21.39
C GLU A 584 17.46 -34.63 -21.19
N PHE A 585 17.83 -34.88 -19.93
CA PHE A 585 19.15 -35.30 -19.51
C PHE A 585 19.08 -36.65 -18.79
N LEU A 586 19.94 -37.58 -19.19
CA LEU A 586 20.08 -38.85 -18.47
C LEU A 586 20.83 -38.61 -17.15
N CYS A 587 20.21 -38.99 -16.04
CA CYS A 587 20.77 -38.89 -14.69
C CYS A 587 20.79 -40.28 -14.05
N ARG A 588 21.83 -40.62 -13.30
CA ARG A 588 21.94 -41.89 -12.58
C ARG A 588 21.56 -41.75 -11.11
N GLN A 589 20.99 -42.79 -10.52
CA GLN A 589 20.72 -42.82 -9.08
C GLN A 589 22.05 -42.87 -8.32
N ALA A 590 22.30 -41.86 -7.48
CA ALA A 590 23.47 -41.80 -6.60
C ALA A 590 23.13 -42.22 -5.16
N TRP A 591 21.87 -42.04 -4.75
CA TRP A 591 21.37 -42.45 -3.44
C TRP A 591 19.85 -42.66 -3.47
N GLY A 592 19.32 -43.44 -2.52
CA GLY A 592 17.90 -43.50 -2.21
C GLY A 592 17.68 -44.00 -0.78
N ASP A 593 16.58 -43.59 -0.13
CA ASP A 593 16.16 -44.21 1.12
C ASP A 593 15.55 -45.61 0.89
N GLY A 594 15.28 -46.36 1.95
CA GLY A 594 14.59 -47.65 1.86
C GLY A 594 13.06 -47.53 1.88
N GLY A 595 12.52 -46.33 1.61
CA GLY A 595 11.12 -45.97 1.84
C GLY A 595 10.16 -46.48 0.76
N SER A 596 8.86 -46.38 1.07
CA SER A 596 7.78 -46.54 0.10
C SER A 596 6.72 -45.46 0.34
N PRO A 597 6.56 -44.49 -0.58
CA PRO A 597 7.39 -44.26 -1.77
C PRO A 597 8.83 -43.87 -1.41
N GLN A 598 9.75 -44.05 -2.35
CA GLN A 598 11.20 -43.95 -2.14
C GLN A 598 11.70 -42.53 -2.44
N VAL A 599 12.45 -41.91 -1.53
CA VAL A 599 13.13 -40.64 -1.81
C VAL A 599 14.49 -40.91 -2.44
N LEU A 600 14.79 -40.20 -3.53
CA LEU A 600 15.89 -40.51 -4.45
C LEU A 600 16.75 -39.28 -4.75
N LEU A 601 18.06 -39.50 -4.92
CA LEU A 601 19.02 -38.48 -5.33
C LEU A 601 19.67 -38.90 -6.66
N LEU A 602 19.48 -38.08 -7.69
CA LEU A 602 19.95 -38.31 -9.05
C LEU A 602 21.13 -37.38 -9.36
N VAL A 603 22.14 -37.90 -10.05
CA VAL A 603 23.32 -37.17 -10.52
C VAL A 603 23.38 -37.19 -12.05
N SER A 604 23.60 -36.03 -12.67
CA SER A 604 23.94 -35.93 -14.09
C SER A 604 25.45 -35.76 -14.29
N GLU A 605 25.96 -36.29 -15.40
CA GLU A 605 27.36 -36.12 -15.81
C GLU A 605 27.61 -34.74 -16.47
N VAL A 606 26.54 -34.01 -16.81
CA VAL A 606 26.55 -32.64 -17.38
C VAL A 606 25.76 -31.67 -16.49
N ASP A 607 26.00 -30.37 -16.64
CA ASP A 607 25.22 -29.36 -15.92
C ASP A 607 23.82 -29.22 -16.54
N LEU A 608 22.80 -29.37 -15.70
CA LEU A 608 21.37 -29.37 -16.05
C LEU A 608 20.78 -27.96 -16.21
N ALA A 609 21.53 -26.91 -15.86
CA ALA A 609 21.12 -25.51 -15.94
C ALA A 609 22.33 -24.59 -16.12
N ASP A 610 22.17 -23.49 -16.87
CA ASP A 610 23.21 -22.47 -17.05
C ASP A 610 23.63 -21.86 -15.70
N SER A 611 24.94 -21.84 -15.45
CA SER A 611 25.53 -21.90 -14.10
C SER A 611 25.65 -20.58 -13.34
N ALA A 612 25.08 -19.47 -13.85
CA ALA A 612 25.31 -18.14 -13.30
C ALA A 612 24.66 -17.90 -11.91
N ASP A 613 23.37 -18.23 -11.74
CA ASP A 613 22.58 -17.67 -10.63
C ASP A 613 22.17 -18.66 -9.51
N ARG A 614 22.27 -19.98 -9.69
CA ARG A 614 21.71 -20.96 -8.74
C ARG A 614 22.73 -21.45 -7.70
N ALA A 615 22.58 -21.00 -6.46
CA ALA A 615 23.31 -21.51 -5.29
C ALA A 615 22.89 -22.97 -4.96
N GLU A 616 23.40 -23.56 -3.89
CA GLU A 616 22.64 -24.60 -3.19
C GLU A 616 21.46 -23.95 -2.42
N PRO A 617 20.30 -24.62 -2.29
CA PRO A 617 19.23 -24.11 -1.45
C PRO A 617 19.63 -24.25 0.02
N ALA A 618 19.50 -23.18 0.80
CA ALA A 618 19.72 -23.26 2.24
C ALA A 618 18.58 -24.06 2.90
N TRP A 619 18.91 -24.88 3.89
CA TRP A 619 17.96 -25.75 4.59
C TRP A 619 17.27 -25.01 5.73
N ALA A 620 15.99 -25.30 5.98
CA ALA A 620 15.26 -24.71 7.10
C ALA A 620 15.62 -25.41 8.42
N GLU A 621 15.90 -24.63 9.48
CA GLU A 621 16.22 -25.18 10.80
C GLU A 621 14.97 -25.52 11.63
N GLY A 622 14.90 -26.76 12.13
CA GLY A 622 13.83 -27.24 13.00
C GLY A 622 12.48 -27.49 12.32
N PHE A 623 11.57 -28.15 13.04
CA PHE A 623 10.22 -28.48 12.57
C PHE A 623 9.33 -27.24 12.46
N ALA A 624 8.42 -27.24 11.49
CA ALA A 624 7.37 -26.24 11.39
C ALA A 624 6.27 -26.52 12.44
N ALA A 625 5.74 -25.47 13.06
CA ALA A 625 4.71 -25.57 14.08
C ALA A 625 3.31 -25.80 13.46
N PRO A 626 2.37 -26.45 14.16
CA PRO A 626 0.99 -26.55 13.71
C PRO A 626 0.37 -25.16 13.50
N GLY A 627 -0.28 -24.94 12.36
CA GLY A 627 -0.81 -23.64 11.93
C GLY A 627 0.21 -22.72 11.22
N GLU A 628 1.46 -23.16 11.05
CA GLU A 628 2.45 -22.45 10.24
C GLU A 628 2.13 -22.59 8.74
N HIS A 629 2.30 -21.51 7.98
CA HIS A 629 2.07 -21.51 6.53
C HIS A 629 3.35 -21.82 5.77
N LEU A 630 3.33 -22.90 4.97
CA LEU A 630 4.43 -23.32 4.09
C LEU A 630 4.03 -23.18 2.62
N VAL A 631 5.03 -23.17 1.75
CA VAL A 631 4.85 -23.17 0.29
C VAL A 631 5.30 -24.52 -0.28
N VAL A 632 4.50 -25.11 -1.17
CA VAL A 632 4.87 -26.30 -1.94
C VAL A 632 5.06 -25.87 -3.39
N ASP A 633 6.30 -25.95 -3.88
CA ASP A 633 6.66 -25.53 -5.24
C ASP A 633 6.68 -26.76 -6.18
N GLY A 634 5.77 -26.83 -7.14
CA GLY A 634 5.65 -27.91 -8.14
C GLY A 634 5.69 -27.42 -9.58
N ALA A 635 5.27 -28.25 -10.54
CA ALA A 635 5.22 -27.89 -11.96
C ALA A 635 3.95 -28.41 -12.67
N THR A 636 3.49 -27.68 -13.68
CA THR A 636 2.44 -28.13 -14.61
C THR A 636 2.98 -29.12 -15.65
N ASP A 637 2.08 -29.85 -16.31
CA ASP A 637 2.40 -30.71 -17.46
C ASP A 637 2.94 -29.95 -18.69
N GLN A 638 2.92 -28.61 -18.68
CA GLN A 638 3.57 -27.75 -19.69
C GLN A 638 4.92 -27.15 -19.25
N GLY A 639 5.26 -27.27 -17.95
CA GLY A 639 6.61 -26.97 -17.44
C GLY A 639 6.69 -25.65 -16.69
N GLU A 640 5.53 -25.05 -16.44
CA GLU A 640 5.37 -23.81 -15.70
C GLU A 640 5.44 -24.13 -14.20
N ALA A 641 6.26 -23.37 -13.48
CA ALA A 641 6.39 -23.56 -12.03
C ALA A 641 5.13 -23.10 -11.30
N VAL A 642 4.75 -23.83 -10.26
CA VAL A 642 3.51 -23.66 -9.49
C VAL A 642 3.85 -23.54 -8.03
N ALA A 643 3.26 -22.59 -7.31
CA ALA A 643 3.41 -22.47 -5.86
C ALA A 643 2.05 -22.62 -5.17
N LEU A 644 1.95 -23.57 -4.24
CA LEU A 644 0.76 -23.87 -3.46
C LEU A 644 0.99 -23.47 -1.99
N ALA A 645 0.15 -22.59 -1.46
CA ALA A 645 0.12 -22.30 -0.03
C ALA A 645 -0.56 -23.45 0.74
N ALA A 646 0.09 -23.91 1.81
CA ALA A 646 -0.38 -24.98 2.67
C ALA A 646 -0.25 -24.62 4.16
N GLU A 647 -1.02 -25.27 5.02
CA GLU A 647 -0.96 -25.10 6.47
C GLU A 647 -0.52 -26.41 7.14
N VAL A 648 0.42 -26.33 8.08
CA VAL A 648 0.94 -27.49 8.80
C VAL A 648 -0.08 -28.00 9.81
N LEU A 649 -0.44 -29.28 9.71
CA LEU A 649 -1.29 -29.95 10.69
C LEU A 649 -0.47 -30.48 11.88
N PRO A 650 -1.11 -30.68 13.06
CA PRO A 650 -0.55 -31.51 14.12
C PRO A 650 -0.36 -32.95 13.63
N TYR A 651 0.87 -33.45 13.67
CA TYR A 651 1.24 -34.80 13.20
C TYR A 651 2.04 -35.54 14.26
N GLU A 652 1.71 -36.81 14.53
CA GLU A 652 2.43 -37.68 15.47
C GLU A 652 3.55 -38.46 14.75
N GLY A 653 4.67 -37.79 14.46
CA GLY A 653 5.87 -38.46 13.94
C GLY A 653 7.08 -37.55 13.77
N GLU A 654 8.26 -38.02 14.18
CA GLU A 654 9.50 -37.22 14.23
C GLU A 654 10.20 -36.99 12.87
N ARG A 655 9.67 -37.52 11.76
CA ARG A 655 10.34 -37.45 10.44
C ARG A 655 9.55 -36.77 9.33
N ASN A 656 8.23 -36.86 9.39
CA ASN A 656 7.31 -36.37 8.36
C ASN A 656 6.48 -35.21 8.91
N GLY A 657 5.99 -34.34 8.02
CA GLY A 657 4.95 -33.37 8.31
C GLY A 657 3.71 -33.61 7.44
N GLU A 658 2.54 -33.23 7.96
CA GLU A 658 1.26 -33.26 7.26
C GLU A 658 0.80 -31.82 6.94
N LEU A 659 0.29 -31.62 5.72
CA LEU A 659 -0.09 -30.33 5.18
C LEU A 659 -1.55 -30.36 4.70
N VAL A 660 -2.37 -29.40 5.15
CA VAL A 660 -3.69 -29.15 4.56
C VAL A 660 -3.59 -28.13 3.44
N ARG A 661 -4.29 -28.45 2.35
CA ARG A 661 -4.34 -27.65 1.12
C ARG A 661 -5.26 -26.45 1.30
N LEU A 662 -4.72 -25.23 1.26
CA LEU A 662 -5.49 -23.98 1.39
C LEU A 662 -6.13 -23.50 0.07
N SER A 663 -5.83 -24.15 -1.07
CA SER A 663 -6.34 -23.78 -2.40
C SER A 663 -7.33 -24.81 -2.94
N ALA A 664 -8.58 -24.38 -3.14
CA ALA A 664 -9.70 -25.22 -3.56
C ALA A 664 -9.86 -25.31 -5.10
N GLU A 665 -8.88 -25.89 -5.79
CA GLU A 665 -9.00 -26.24 -7.22
C GLU A 665 -8.99 -27.77 -7.44
N PRO A 666 -9.92 -28.35 -8.20
CA PRO A 666 -9.84 -29.76 -8.61
C PRO A 666 -8.59 -30.00 -9.48
N GLU A 667 -7.93 -31.14 -9.25
CA GLU A 667 -6.75 -31.55 -10.01
C GLU A 667 -7.09 -31.89 -11.47
N ALA A 668 -6.13 -31.65 -12.37
CA ALA A 668 -6.11 -32.30 -13.67
C ALA A 668 -4.71 -32.35 -14.33
N TRP A 669 -3.80 -31.41 -14.06
CA TRP A 669 -2.51 -31.28 -14.80
C TRP A 669 -1.31 -30.74 -13.96
N THR A 670 -1.25 -31.04 -12.65
CA THR A 670 -0.17 -30.60 -11.74
C THR A 670 0.29 -31.71 -10.82
N HIS A 671 1.57 -32.07 -10.91
CA HIS A 671 2.20 -33.11 -10.09
C HIS A 671 2.89 -32.50 -8.87
N TYR A 672 2.42 -32.83 -7.67
CA TYR A 672 3.06 -32.39 -6.41
C TYR A 672 3.96 -33.46 -5.77
N THR A 673 3.94 -34.71 -6.25
CA THR A 673 4.85 -35.76 -5.77
C THR A 673 6.29 -35.43 -6.13
N GLY A 674 7.16 -35.37 -5.12
CA GLY A 674 8.55 -34.93 -5.22
C GLY A 674 8.75 -33.41 -5.27
N SER A 675 7.69 -32.62 -5.07
CA SER A 675 7.81 -31.15 -4.97
C SER A 675 8.54 -30.72 -3.68
N PRO A 676 9.48 -29.76 -3.74
CA PRO A 676 10.06 -29.15 -2.55
C PRO A 676 9.01 -28.40 -1.74
N VAL A 677 9.09 -28.55 -0.42
CA VAL A 677 8.39 -27.73 0.57
C VAL A 677 9.35 -26.66 1.06
N SER A 678 8.96 -25.40 0.99
CA SER A 678 9.78 -24.24 1.34
C SER A 678 9.17 -23.40 2.46
N ARG A 679 10.06 -22.83 3.29
CA ARG A 679 9.76 -21.85 4.34
C ARG A 679 10.68 -20.66 4.17
N ASP A 680 10.14 -19.48 3.88
CA ASP A 680 10.92 -18.25 3.66
C ASP A 680 12.10 -18.41 2.67
N GLY A 681 11.92 -19.26 1.65
CA GLY A 681 12.92 -19.59 0.62
C GLY A 681 13.91 -20.68 1.00
N LEU A 682 13.83 -21.21 2.22
CA LEU A 682 14.64 -22.33 2.70
C LEU A 682 13.95 -23.66 2.40
N LEU A 683 14.71 -24.68 2.03
CA LEU A 683 14.20 -26.03 1.78
C LEU A 683 13.84 -26.68 3.14
N ALA A 684 12.54 -26.85 3.39
CA ALA A 684 12.00 -27.45 4.59
C ALA A 684 11.72 -28.96 4.44
N GLY A 685 11.57 -29.46 3.22
CA GLY A 685 11.39 -30.89 2.95
C GLY A 685 10.98 -31.20 1.50
N ILE A 686 10.53 -32.42 1.26
CA ILE A 686 10.03 -32.89 -0.04
C ILE A 686 8.73 -33.68 0.12
N VAL A 687 7.70 -33.34 -0.66
CA VAL A 687 6.41 -34.05 -0.67
C VAL A 687 6.62 -35.46 -1.21
N HIS A 688 6.32 -36.49 -0.42
CA HIS A 688 6.41 -37.88 -0.86
C HIS A 688 5.05 -38.51 -1.15
N SER A 689 3.96 -37.98 -0.58
CA SER A 689 2.61 -38.50 -0.82
C SER A 689 1.57 -37.39 -0.88
N VAL A 690 0.68 -37.50 -1.86
CA VAL A 690 -0.44 -36.58 -2.09
C VAL A 690 -1.74 -37.37 -1.90
N LEU A 691 -2.64 -36.83 -1.08
CA LEU A 691 -3.97 -37.38 -0.80
C LEU A 691 -5.02 -36.32 -1.14
N PRO A 692 -6.31 -36.67 -1.32
CA PRO A 692 -7.32 -35.74 -1.84
C PRO A 692 -7.52 -34.46 -1.02
N ASP A 693 -7.24 -34.51 0.27
CA ASP A 693 -7.43 -33.43 1.25
C ASP A 693 -6.13 -32.89 1.88
N ARG A 694 -4.99 -33.57 1.66
CA ARG A 694 -3.72 -33.31 2.37
C ARG A 694 -2.48 -33.80 1.63
N MET A 695 -1.31 -33.31 2.01
CA MET A 695 0.00 -33.80 1.54
C MET A 695 0.86 -34.23 2.72
N VAL A 696 1.73 -35.23 2.49
CA VAL A 696 2.72 -35.70 3.47
C VAL A 696 4.12 -35.49 2.87
N PHE A 697 4.99 -34.86 3.65
CA PHE A 697 6.35 -34.53 3.23
C PHE A 697 7.40 -35.04 4.22
N LEU A 698 8.55 -35.46 3.69
CA LEU A 698 9.72 -35.82 4.49
C LEU A 698 10.49 -34.54 4.82
N THR A 699 10.80 -34.32 6.09
CA THR A 699 11.48 -33.10 6.54
C THR A 699 12.95 -33.05 6.09
N GLY A 700 13.46 -31.85 5.85
CA GLY A 700 14.86 -31.63 5.48
C GLY A 700 15.84 -32.13 6.54
N GLN A 701 15.47 -32.05 7.82
CA GLN A 701 16.26 -32.62 8.92
C GLN A 701 16.37 -34.15 8.80
N ALA A 702 15.26 -34.86 8.55
CA ALA A 702 15.25 -36.31 8.37
C ALA A 702 16.01 -36.80 7.11
N LEU A 703 16.25 -35.92 6.13
CA LEU A 703 17.17 -36.17 5.01
C LEU A 703 18.63 -35.97 5.42
N LEU A 704 18.95 -34.85 6.07
CA LEU A 704 20.32 -34.50 6.48
C LEU A 704 20.91 -35.44 7.56
N GLU A 705 20.06 -36.09 8.35
CA GLU A 705 20.45 -37.13 9.31
C GLU A 705 20.92 -38.44 8.64
N GLN A 706 20.64 -38.65 7.35
CA GLN A 706 21.00 -39.88 6.64
C GLN A 706 22.44 -39.77 6.07
N PRO A 707 23.41 -40.60 6.52
CA PRO A 707 24.82 -40.41 6.16
C PRO A 707 25.10 -40.50 4.66
N GLY A 708 24.39 -41.38 3.95
CA GLY A 708 24.53 -41.54 2.49
C GLY A 708 24.07 -40.31 1.71
N PHE A 709 22.95 -39.69 2.10
CA PHE A 709 22.45 -38.47 1.48
C PHE A 709 23.45 -37.31 1.63
N ARG A 710 23.90 -37.07 2.88
CA ARG A 710 24.84 -35.99 3.20
C ARG A 710 26.18 -36.13 2.47
N ALA A 711 26.69 -37.35 2.29
CA ALA A 711 27.94 -37.60 1.58
C ALA A 711 27.86 -37.23 0.08
N VAL A 712 26.74 -37.53 -0.59
CA VAL A 712 26.57 -37.22 -2.02
C VAL A 712 26.36 -35.72 -2.25
N VAL A 713 25.59 -35.04 -1.40
CA VAL A 713 25.41 -33.57 -1.48
C VAL A 713 26.76 -32.86 -1.32
N ALA A 714 27.53 -33.18 -0.28
CA ALA A 714 28.83 -32.55 -0.02
C ALA A 714 29.85 -32.74 -1.15
N ALA A 715 29.74 -33.81 -1.94
CA ALA A 715 30.63 -34.08 -3.08
C ALA A 715 30.32 -33.23 -4.33
N HIS A 716 29.18 -32.53 -4.40
CA HIS A 716 28.70 -31.84 -5.61
C HIS A 716 28.40 -30.33 -5.40
N ALA A 717 28.97 -29.73 -4.35
CA ALA A 717 28.80 -28.33 -3.98
C ALA A 717 29.91 -27.41 -4.54
N GLY A 718 29.55 -26.40 -5.36
CA GLY A 718 30.32 -25.15 -5.47
C GLY A 718 31.25 -24.89 -6.68
N THR A 719 31.06 -25.51 -7.85
CA THR A 719 32.08 -25.53 -8.93
C THR A 719 32.05 -24.45 -10.04
N GLY A 720 31.30 -23.33 -9.94
CA GLY A 720 31.42 -22.27 -10.97
C GLY A 720 30.49 -21.06 -10.93
N ARG A 721 30.75 -20.07 -10.05
CA ARG A 721 30.00 -18.79 -9.99
C ARG A 721 30.89 -17.58 -10.29
N GLU A 722 30.42 -16.67 -11.16
CA GLU A 722 30.95 -15.30 -11.23
C GLU A 722 30.75 -14.57 -9.88
N ARG A 723 31.73 -13.74 -9.51
CA ARG A 723 31.75 -12.94 -8.28
C ARG A 723 31.94 -11.48 -8.65
N SER A 724 31.29 -10.56 -7.95
CA SER A 724 31.56 -9.13 -8.06
C SER A 724 32.48 -8.66 -6.94
N GLY A 725 33.31 -7.65 -7.22
CA GLY A 725 34.13 -6.97 -6.22
C GLY A 725 35.31 -6.24 -6.84
N VAL A 726 36.44 -6.27 -6.14
CA VAL A 726 37.71 -5.67 -6.56
C VAL A 726 38.73 -6.78 -6.80
N CYS A 727 39.36 -6.79 -7.96
CA CYS A 727 40.56 -7.59 -8.18
C CYS A 727 41.80 -6.74 -7.90
N MET A 728 42.73 -7.28 -7.12
CA MET A 728 44.03 -6.67 -6.84
C MET A 728 45.13 -7.53 -7.47
N ALA A 729 45.87 -6.96 -8.42
CA ALA A 729 47.06 -7.59 -9.00
C ALA A 729 48.32 -6.97 -8.40
N VAL A 730 49.27 -7.80 -7.97
CA VAL A 730 50.52 -7.41 -7.33
C VAL A 730 51.70 -7.94 -8.16
N ARG A 731 52.47 -7.03 -8.75
CA ARG A 731 53.76 -7.31 -9.40
C ARG A 731 54.89 -7.02 -8.43
N ILE A 732 55.89 -7.90 -8.39
CA ILE A 732 57.01 -7.86 -7.46
C ILE A 732 58.29 -7.52 -8.23
N GLN A 733 58.91 -6.40 -7.89
CA GLN A 733 60.19 -5.99 -8.47
C GLN A 733 61.30 -6.19 -7.42
N VAL A 734 62.25 -7.06 -7.75
CA VAL A 734 63.41 -7.37 -6.89
C VAL A 734 64.64 -6.72 -7.51
N GLU A 735 65.29 -5.86 -6.74
CA GLU A 735 66.53 -5.19 -7.14
C GLU A 735 67.75 -5.86 -6.50
N GLN A 736 67.62 -6.32 -5.25
CA GLN A 736 68.59 -7.15 -4.54
C GLN A 736 67.86 -8.19 -3.67
N GLY A 737 68.46 -9.36 -3.49
CA GLY A 737 67.91 -10.42 -2.66
C GLY A 737 68.78 -11.68 -2.59
N PRO A 738 68.64 -12.49 -1.53
CA PRO A 738 69.38 -13.74 -1.36
C PRO A 738 68.95 -14.81 -2.38
N ALA A 739 69.92 -15.54 -2.94
CA ALA A 739 69.71 -16.48 -4.03
C ALA A 739 69.01 -17.80 -3.64
N ASP A 740 68.87 -18.09 -2.34
CA ASP A 740 68.23 -19.30 -1.80
C ASP A 740 66.73 -19.12 -1.51
N ARG A 741 66.17 -17.92 -1.68
CA ARG A 741 64.78 -17.60 -1.30
C ARG A 741 64.00 -16.91 -2.42
N SER A 742 62.71 -17.22 -2.49
CA SER A 742 61.80 -16.63 -3.48
C SER A 742 61.11 -15.39 -2.91
N ALA A 743 61.33 -14.24 -3.54
CA ALA A 743 60.60 -13.00 -3.22
C ALA A 743 59.08 -13.17 -3.41
N THR A 744 58.66 -13.97 -4.39
CA THR A 744 57.25 -14.31 -4.64
C THR A 744 56.64 -15.08 -3.49
N GLU A 745 57.39 -16.00 -2.88
CA GLU A 745 56.95 -16.77 -1.71
C GLU A 745 56.79 -15.85 -0.48
N GLU A 746 57.81 -15.03 -0.18
CA GLU A 746 57.77 -14.09 0.95
C GLU A 746 56.61 -13.08 0.84
N VAL A 747 56.40 -12.50 -0.35
CA VAL A 747 55.28 -11.55 -0.59
C VAL A 747 53.92 -12.26 -0.55
N THR A 748 53.82 -13.50 -1.03
CA THR A 748 52.59 -14.33 -0.90
C THR A 748 52.26 -14.56 0.57
N GLN A 749 53.25 -14.89 1.40
CA GLN A 749 53.06 -15.06 2.85
C GLN A 749 52.68 -13.74 3.55
N ILE A 750 53.23 -12.60 3.12
CA ILE A 750 52.81 -11.27 3.60
C ILE A 750 51.33 -11.01 3.27
N LEU A 751 50.90 -11.28 2.03
CA LEU A 751 49.52 -11.08 1.59
C LEU A 751 48.54 -11.98 2.37
N LEU A 752 48.85 -13.28 2.53
CA LEU A 752 48.03 -14.21 3.31
C LEU A 752 47.91 -13.81 4.79
N ARG A 753 49.00 -13.35 5.42
CA ARG A 753 48.98 -12.82 6.80
C ARG A 753 48.18 -11.52 6.91
N ALA A 754 48.25 -10.65 5.91
CA ALA A 754 47.47 -9.41 5.89
C ALA A 754 45.97 -9.67 5.69
N GLN A 755 45.58 -10.69 4.91
CA GLN A 755 44.18 -11.10 4.73
C GLN A 755 43.55 -11.69 5.99
N THR A 756 44.27 -12.57 6.70
CA THR A 756 43.76 -13.16 7.95
C THR A 756 43.53 -12.10 9.03
N GLY A 757 44.42 -11.10 9.15
CA GLY A 757 44.20 -9.92 10.01
C GLY A 757 43.07 -8.99 9.54
N ALA A 758 42.68 -9.05 8.26
CA ALA A 758 41.60 -8.24 7.68
C ALA A 758 40.21 -8.89 7.75
N GLY A 759 40.10 -10.11 8.30
CA GLY A 759 38.84 -10.80 8.57
C GLY A 759 38.25 -11.59 7.39
N GLY A 760 39.08 -12.18 6.52
CA GLY A 760 38.63 -13.01 5.41
C GLY A 760 39.49 -14.25 5.17
N ALA A 761 38.85 -15.33 4.72
CA ALA A 761 39.52 -16.52 4.18
C ALA A 761 39.68 -16.35 2.65
N GLY A 762 40.65 -15.54 2.24
CA GLY A 762 40.97 -15.34 0.82
C GLY A 762 42.14 -16.20 0.37
N SER A 763 42.17 -16.48 -0.94
CA SER A 763 43.26 -17.18 -1.61
C SER A 763 44.09 -16.20 -2.43
N VAL A 764 45.41 -16.32 -2.35
CA VAL A 764 46.34 -15.66 -3.28
C VAL A 764 46.64 -16.65 -4.40
N PHE A 765 46.52 -16.19 -5.64
CA PHE A 765 46.81 -17.01 -6.81
C PHE A 765 48.03 -16.46 -7.54
N SER A 766 48.89 -17.33 -8.04
CA SER A 766 49.95 -16.95 -8.98
C SER A 766 49.48 -17.26 -10.40
N ALA A 767 49.45 -16.24 -11.26
CA ALA A 767 49.43 -16.50 -12.70
C ALA A 767 50.86 -16.86 -13.15
N GLY A 768 50.97 -17.71 -14.18
CA GLY A 768 52.26 -18.24 -14.67
C GLY A 768 53.18 -17.21 -15.33
N ASP A 769 52.74 -15.96 -15.39
CA ASP A 769 53.45 -14.79 -15.90
C ASP A 769 54.14 -13.96 -14.80
N GLY A 770 53.95 -14.29 -13.52
CA GLY A 770 54.61 -13.67 -12.37
C GLY A 770 53.80 -12.60 -11.62
N ALA A 771 52.50 -12.43 -11.91
CA ALA A 771 51.61 -11.60 -11.10
C ALA A 771 50.91 -12.43 -10.00
N LEU A 772 50.82 -11.85 -8.79
CA LEU A 772 49.97 -12.38 -7.72
C LEU A 772 48.61 -11.70 -7.76
N PHE A 773 47.54 -12.48 -7.85
CA PHE A 773 46.17 -11.99 -7.87
C PHE A 773 45.46 -12.28 -6.54
N VAL A 774 44.78 -11.24 -6.04
CA VAL A 774 43.99 -11.26 -4.82
C VAL A 774 42.56 -10.81 -5.17
N PRO A 775 41.62 -11.75 -5.39
CA PRO A 775 40.22 -11.43 -5.57
C PRO A 775 39.59 -11.02 -4.23
N LEU A 776 38.89 -9.88 -4.21
CA LEU A 776 38.19 -9.35 -3.05
C LEU A 776 36.71 -9.18 -3.42
N GLU A 777 35.90 -10.16 -3.03
CA GLU A 777 34.46 -10.20 -3.31
C GLU A 777 33.69 -9.11 -2.55
N ASP A 778 32.50 -8.75 -3.02
CA ASP A 778 31.56 -7.88 -2.31
C ASP A 778 30.72 -8.63 -1.25
N PRO A 779 30.12 -7.94 -0.25
CA PRO A 779 30.23 -6.50 0.06
C PRO A 779 31.46 -6.19 0.93
N GLY A 780 32.01 -4.98 0.83
CA GLY A 780 33.22 -4.58 1.57
C GLY A 780 34.53 -4.77 0.81
N ALA A 781 34.49 -4.91 -0.53
CA ALA A 781 35.67 -5.16 -1.34
C ALA A 781 36.70 -4.03 -1.28
N LEU A 782 36.27 -2.76 -1.39
CA LEU A 782 37.16 -1.59 -1.29
C LEU A 782 37.73 -1.48 0.13
N ALA A 783 36.90 -1.74 1.15
CA ALA A 783 37.38 -1.72 2.53
C ALA A 783 38.39 -2.83 2.85
N ARG A 784 38.31 -4.02 2.22
CA ARG A 784 39.35 -5.06 2.30
C ARG A 784 40.60 -4.68 1.53
N ALA A 785 40.45 -4.14 0.31
CA ALA A 785 41.57 -3.66 -0.50
C ALA A 785 42.37 -2.58 0.25
N GLY A 786 41.67 -1.64 0.89
CA GLY A 786 42.28 -0.58 1.67
C GLY A 786 43.02 -1.05 2.93
N ARG A 787 42.51 -2.10 3.60
CA ARG A 787 43.23 -2.74 4.73
C ARG A 787 44.52 -3.42 4.28
N LEU A 788 44.51 -4.11 3.14
CA LEU A 788 45.70 -4.75 2.57
C LEU A 788 46.75 -3.71 2.16
N LEU A 789 46.36 -2.64 1.46
CA LEU A 789 47.26 -1.55 1.08
C LEU A 789 47.91 -0.87 2.30
N ALA A 790 47.16 -0.66 3.38
CA ALA A 790 47.70 -0.10 4.63
C ALA A 790 48.66 -1.06 5.37
N ALA A 791 48.55 -2.37 5.15
CA ALA A 791 49.39 -3.39 5.80
C ALA A 791 50.71 -3.68 5.07
N LEU A 792 50.79 -3.40 3.76
CA LEU A 792 51.94 -3.75 2.92
C LEU A 792 53.24 -3.00 3.28
N PRO A 793 53.30 -1.65 3.39
CA PRO A 793 54.54 -0.94 3.71
C PRO A 793 55.22 -1.41 5.02
N PRO A 794 54.53 -1.49 6.18
CA PRO A 794 55.16 -1.96 7.42
C PRO A 794 55.44 -3.48 7.44
N ALA A 795 54.94 -4.25 6.47
CA ALA A 795 55.37 -5.64 6.29
C ALA A 795 56.69 -5.72 5.49
N LEU A 796 56.83 -4.92 4.43
CA LEU A 796 58.07 -4.82 3.65
C LEU A 796 59.24 -4.25 4.49
N GLU A 797 59.00 -3.23 5.31
CA GLU A 797 60.03 -2.68 6.21
C GLU A 797 60.57 -3.74 7.19
N ARG A 798 59.70 -4.60 7.73
CA ARG A 798 60.11 -5.72 8.60
C ARG A 798 60.91 -6.79 7.85
N LEU A 799 60.56 -7.07 6.59
CA LEU A 799 61.32 -7.99 5.74
C LEU A 799 62.73 -7.44 5.46
N ARG A 800 62.85 -6.14 5.15
CA ARG A 800 64.14 -5.44 4.96
C ARG A 800 64.98 -5.47 6.25
N ALA A 801 64.38 -5.09 7.39
CA ALA A 801 65.08 -5.03 8.68
C ALA A 801 65.51 -6.40 9.23
N GLY A 802 64.79 -7.48 8.87
CA GLY A 802 65.10 -8.84 9.31
C GLY A 802 66.17 -9.57 8.49
N SER A 803 66.52 -9.08 7.29
CA SER A 803 67.47 -9.74 6.39
C SER A 803 68.65 -8.88 5.93
N GLY A 804 68.50 -7.55 5.84
CA GLY A 804 69.51 -6.64 5.30
C GLY A 804 69.74 -6.71 3.78
N GLU A 805 69.36 -7.80 3.12
CA GLU A 805 69.68 -8.09 1.71
C GLU A 805 68.50 -7.90 0.74
N TRP A 806 67.27 -7.78 1.23
CA TRP A 806 66.07 -7.64 0.38
C TRP A 806 65.83 -6.18 -0.04
N GLU A 807 65.98 -5.87 -1.32
CA GLU A 807 65.54 -4.61 -1.93
C GLU A 807 64.36 -4.89 -2.89
N ILE A 808 63.15 -4.91 -2.32
CA ILE A 808 61.89 -5.21 -3.03
C ILE A 808 61.03 -3.95 -3.13
N SER A 809 60.41 -3.73 -4.29
CA SER A 809 59.30 -2.79 -4.52
C SER A 809 58.08 -3.51 -5.12
N LEU A 810 56.88 -3.00 -4.84
CA LEU A 810 55.62 -3.58 -5.32
C LEU A 810 54.85 -2.60 -6.21
N VAL A 811 54.25 -3.12 -7.28
CA VAL A 811 53.22 -2.41 -8.05
C VAL A 811 51.90 -3.11 -7.79
N VAL A 812 50.92 -2.37 -7.26
CA VAL A 812 49.60 -2.88 -6.89
C VAL A 812 48.54 -2.21 -7.76
N ALA A 813 47.92 -2.97 -8.66
CA ALA A 813 46.82 -2.50 -9.50
C ALA A 813 45.47 -2.92 -8.93
N LEU A 814 44.50 -2.01 -8.92
CA LEU A 814 43.11 -2.25 -8.50
C LEU A 814 42.13 -2.01 -9.66
N ALA A 815 41.25 -2.98 -9.90
CA ALA A 815 40.13 -2.87 -10.82
C ALA A 815 38.84 -3.41 -10.17
N GLY A 816 37.71 -2.74 -10.42
CA GLY A 816 36.39 -3.16 -9.95
C GLY A 816 35.60 -3.88 -11.04
N GLY A 817 34.82 -4.90 -10.70
CA GLY A 817 33.97 -5.58 -11.66
C GLY A 817 33.69 -7.05 -11.31
N ARG A 818 33.52 -7.87 -12.34
CA ARG A 818 33.25 -9.31 -12.21
C ARG A 818 34.50 -10.15 -12.48
N PHE A 819 34.61 -11.27 -11.77
CA PHE A 819 35.64 -12.29 -11.95
C PHE A 819 35.14 -13.68 -11.48
N THR A 820 35.66 -14.76 -12.05
CA THR A 820 35.41 -16.15 -11.62
C THR A 820 36.45 -16.64 -10.60
N PRO A 821 36.26 -17.80 -9.93
CA PRO A 821 37.23 -18.35 -8.98
C PRO A 821 38.56 -18.77 -9.64
N ASP A 822 38.57 -19.01 -10.95
CA ASP A 822 39.75 -19.25 -11.78
C ASP A 822 40.32 -17.97 -12.43
N LEU A 823 39.98 -16.79 -11.89
CA LEU A 823 40.49 -15.47 -12.26
C LEU A 823 40.24 -15.02 -13.71
N ARG A 824 39.13 -15.46 -14.31
CA ARG A 824 38.68 -14.91 -15.60
C ARG A 824 37.67 -13.81 -15.39
N GLY A 825 37.71 -12.78 -16.24
CA GLY A 825 36.69 -11.74 -16.27
C GLY A 825 37.27 -10.33 -16.14
N PRO A 826 36.46 -9.30 -16.46
CA PRO A 826 36.94 -7.96 -16.76
C PRO A 826 37.77 -7.31 -15.65
N ALA A 827 37.48 -7.59 -14.37
CA ALA A 827 38.24 -7.04 -13.26
C ALA A 827 39.64 -7.66 -13.14
N ALA A 828 39.79 -8.96 -13.41
CA ALA A 828 41.10 -9.63 -13.39
C ALA A 828 41.92 -9.23 -14.62
N ASP A 829 41.30 -9.19 -15.79
CA ASP A 829 41.92 -8.77 -17.05
C ASP A 829 42.43 -7.31 -16.98
N GLU A 830 41.62 -6.39 -16.43
CA GLU A 830 41.99 -4.99 -16.23
C GLU A 830 43.12 -4.84 -15.20
N ALA A 831 43.01 -5.50 -14.03
CA ALA A 831 44.04 -5.42 -12.99
C ALA A 831 45.41 -5.94 -13.47
N GLY A 832 45.43 -7.06 -14.21
CA GLY A 832 46.65 -7.61 -14.81
C GLY A 832 47.27 -6.66 -15.82
N ALA A 833 46.48 -6.17 -16.79
CA ALA A 833 46.96 -5.25 -17.81
C ALA A 833 47.53 -3.94 -17.24
N LEU A 834 46.94 -3.43 -16.15
CA LEU A 834 47.42 -2.26 -15.42
C LEU A 834 48.75 -2.50 -14.70
N ALA A 835 48.88 -3.63 -14.01
CA ALA A 835 50.11 -3.99 -13.30
C ALA A 835 51.30 -4.10 -14.28
N ASP A 836 51.09 -4.75 -15.42
CA ASP A 836 52.09 -4.88 -16.48
C ASP A 836 52.43 -3.54 -17.15
N GLY A 837 51.42 -2.67 -17.33
CA GLY A 837 51.60 -1.32 -17.87
C GLY A 837 52.49 -0.47 -16.95
N ALA A 838 52.24 -0.52 -15.64
CA ALA A 838 52.97 0.23 -14.64
C ALA A 838 54.38 -0.33 -14.38
N GLU A 839 54.57 -1.64 -14.45
CA GLU A 839 55.90 -2.26 -14.44
C GLU A 839 56.77 -1.75 -15.60
N ARG A 840 56.23 -1.73 -16.83
CA ARG A 840 56.94 -1.25 -18.02
C ARG A 840 57.26 0.24 -18.01
N ALA A 841 56.48 1.06 -17.28
CA ALA A 841 56.64 2.51 -17.25
C ALA A 841 57.90 3.01 -16.51
N ARG A 842 58.53 2.16 -15.66
CA ARG A 842 59.71 2.43 -14.80
C ARG A 842 59.56 3.62 -13.83
N ARG A 843 59.63 3.31 -12.51
CA ARG A 843 59.88 4.21 -11.36
C ARG A 843 59.57 5.71 -11.58
N PRO A 844 58.39 6.21 -11.18
CA PRO A 844 58.19 7.65 -11.05
C PRO A 844 59.18 8.22 -10.02
N ALA A 845 60.03 9.15 -10.47
CA ALA A 845 61.03 9.79 -9.63
C ALA A 845 60.36 10.75 -8.64
N GLY A 846 60.01 10.25 -7.45
CA GLY A 846 59.37 11.05 -6.40
C GLY A 846 58.46 10.32 -5.40
N SER A 847 58.46 8.99 -5.35
CA SER A 847 57.72 8.24 -4.30
C SER A 847 58.07 8.79 -2.91
N ARG A 848 57.06 9.22 -2.16
CA ARG A 848 57.19 9.63 -0.76
C ARG A 848 57.24 8.45 0.22
N ASP A 849 56.92 7.24 -0.25
CA ASP A 849 56.97 6.04 0.56
C ASP A 849 58.38 5.41 0.47
N PRO A 850 59.13 5.30 1.60
CA PRO A 850 60.45 4.67 1.61
C PRO A 850 60.41 3.15 1.38
N ALA A 851 59.24 2.52 1.59
CA ALA A 851 58.98 1.12 1.26
C ALA A 851 58.14 1.05 -0.01
N THR A 852 58.79 1.28 -1.16
CA THR A 852 58.20 1.58 -2.48
C THR A 852 57.04 0.65 -2.91
N VAL A 853 55.81 0.99 -2.52
CA VAL A 853 54.55 0.42 -3.01
C VAL A 853 53.86 1.46 -3.89
N VAL A 854 53.76 1.20 -5.19
CA VAL A 854 53.07 2.06 -6.16
C VAL A 854 51.66 1.53 -6.37
N VAL A 855 50.63 2.36 -6.16
CA VAL A 855 49.23 1.96 -6.33
C VAL A 855 48.63 2.57 -7.59
N VAL A 856 48.04 1.71 -8.42
CA VAL A 856 47.45 2.04 -9.72
C VAL A 856 45.96 1.70 -9.68
N LYS A 857 45.12 2.60 -10.20
CA LYS A 857 43.68 2.37 -10.37
C LYS A 857 43.30 2.19 -11.84
N GLY A 858 42.35 1.31 -12.09
CA GLY A 858 41.66 1.17 -13.36
C GLY A 858 40.58 2.23 -13.59
N GLU A 859 40.04 2.20 -14.80
CA GLU A 859 38.91 3.02 -15.24
C GLU A 859 37.61 2.62 -14.52
N SER A 860 37.47 1.33 -14.17
CA SER A 860 36.38 0.80 -13.35
C SER A 860 36.23 1.44 -11.95
N LEU A 861 37.24 2.16 -11.46
CA LEU A 861 37.21 2.90 -10.19
C LEU A 861 36.99 4.42 -10.37
N LEU A 862 36.81 4.91 -11.60
CA LEU A 862 36.38 6.30 -11.84
C LEU A 862 34.89 6.47 -11.50
N GLY A 863 34.61 7.33 -10.52
CA GLY A 863 33.24 7.64 -10.06
C GLY A 863 32.93 7.17 -8.63
N VAL A 864 33.84 6.44 -7.99
CA VAL A 864 33.73 6.05 -6.57
C VAL A 864 33.93 7.28 -5.66
N ARG A 865 32.82 7.87 -5.18
CA ARG A 865 32.81 9.12 -4.39
C ARG A 865 33.67 9.05 -3.13
N GLY A 866 34.70 9.89 -3.09
CA GLY A 866 35.72 10.00 -2.05
C GLY A 866 37.12 9.86 -2.64
N LEU A 867 37.29 9.01 -3.67
CA LEU A 867 38.59 8.76 -4.29
C LEU A 867 39.03 9.89 -5.24
N GLU A 868 38.11 10.77 -5.66
CA GLU A 868 38.41 12.00 -6.41
C GLU A 868 39.25 13.02 -5.63
N THR A 869 39.35 12.88 -4.30
CA THR A 869 40.18 13.74 -3.45
C THR A 869 41.68 13.38 -3.48
N LEU A 870 42.01 12.18 -3.97
CA LEU A 870 43.40 11.73 -4.09
C LEU A 870 43.97 12.12 -5.46
N ALA A 871 45.03 12.93 -5.46
CA ALA A 871 45.74 13.31 -6.68
C ALA A 871 46.33 12.07 -7.38
N ALA A 872 46.08 11.95 -8.68
CA ALA A 872 46.50 10.83 -9.50
C ALA A 872 46.95 11.31 -10.89
N GLU A 873 48.00 10.70 -11.42
CA GLU A 873 48.57 11.00 -12.73
C GLU A 873 48.25 9.88 -13.73
N PRO A 874 47.99 10.18 -15.01
CA PRO A 874 47.70 9.15 -16.01
C PRO A 874 48.91 8.25 -16.24
N LEU A 875 48.68 6.94 -16.31
CA LEU A 875 49.73 5.97 -16.61
C LEU A 875 50.21 6.15 -18.06
N ALA A 876 51.47 6.52 -18.25
CA ALA A 876 52.04 6.79 -19.56
C ALA A 876 52.02 5.55 -20.47
N HIS A 877 51.58 5.72 -21.72
CA HIS A 877 51.42 4.61 -22.67
C HIS A 877 52.02 4.96 -24.05
N THR A 878 52.48 3.92 -24.75
CA THR A 878 53.05 4.00 -26.10
C THR A 878 52.00 3.94 -27.22
N GLY A 879 50.73 4.25 -26.88
CA GLY A 879 49.57 4.19 -27.77
C GLY A 879 48.44 5.10 -27.30
N THR A 880 47.42 5.29 -28.14
CA THR A 880 46.34 6.26 -27.93
C THR A 880 45.41 5.88 -26.77
N GLU A 881 45.28 6.81 -25.81
CA GLU A 881 44.49 6.79 -24.56
C GLU A 881 45.02 5.91 -23.39
N PRO A 882 45.18 6.47 -22.18
CA PRO A 882 45.66 5.73 -21.01
C PRO A 882 44.53 4.99 -20.29
N ARG A 883 44.71 3.67 -20.07
CA ARG A 883 43.72 2.80 -19.39
C ARG A 883 43.73 2.86 -17.85
N GLY A 884 44.53 3.73 -17.23
CA GLY A 884 44.69 3.76 -15.77
C GLY A 884 45.45 4.97 -15.24
N TRP A 885 45.46 5.11 -13.91
CA TRP A 885 46.10 6.23 -13.20
C TRP A 885 46.92 5.73 -12.01
N ILE A 886 48.10 6.33 -11.81
CA ILE A 886 48.94 6.13 -10.62
C ILE A 886 48.50 7.14 -9.55
N TRP A 887 48.18 6.68 -8.34
CA TRP A 887 47.96 7.60 -7.22
C TRP A 887 49.29 8.15 -6.69
N SER A 888 49.33 9.45 -6.45
CA SER A 888 50.50 10.15 -5.87
C SER A 888 50.56 10.07 -4.33
N ALA A 889 49.50 9.57 -3.70
CA ALA A 889 49.40 9.35 -2.26
C ALA A 889 50.01 8.00 -1.85
N SER A 890 50.47 7.90 -0.60
CA SER A 890 51.01 6.65 -0.05
C SER A 890 49.96 5.53 -0.01
N ALA A 891 50.40 4.26 0.00
CA ALA A 891 49.49 3.12 0.06
C ALA A 891 48.55 3.16 1.29
N ALA A 892 49.02 3.72 2.41
CA ALA A 892 48.22 3.92 3.63
C ALA A 892 47.21 5.09 3.55
N GLU A 893 47.43 6.09 2.69
CA GLU A 893 46.46 7.16 2.40
C GLU A 893 45.38 6.67 1.43
N VAL A 894 45.80 6.00 0.34
CA VAL A 894 44.90 5.32 -0.60
C VAL A 894 44.02 4.31 0.14
N GLY A 895 44.62 3.51 1.04
CA GLY A 895 43.91 2.51 1.82
C GLY A 895 42.84 3.09 2.75
N ARG A 896 43.09 4.24 3.37
CA ARG A 896 42.08 4.96 4.18
C ARG A 896 40.93 5.47 3.32
N ALA A 897 41.23 6.09 2.18
CA ALA A 897 40.19 6.63 1.28
C ALA A 897 39.26 5.54 0.72
N LEU A 898 39.79 4.34 0.42
CA LEU A 898 38.99 3.18 -0.01
C LEU A 898 38.04 2.68 1.10
N ILE A 899 38.50 2.67 2.35
CA ILE A 899 37.67 2.31 3.52
C ILE A 899 36.56 3.36 3.75
N ASP A 900 36.88 4.66 3.64
CA ASP A 900 35.89 5.72 3.81
C ASP A 900 34.87 5.79 2.66
N ALA A 901 35.28 5.46 1.42
CA ALA A 901 34.39 5.41 0.26
C ALA A 901 33.32 4.31 0.38
N GLU A 902 33.71 3.09 0.78
CA GLU A 902 32.79 1.96 1.02
C GLU A 902 31.71 2.29 2.07
N LEU A 903 32.06 3.10 3.08
CA LEU A 903 31.19 3.36 4.22
C LEU A 903 30.14 4.46 3.97
N ARG A 904 30.13 5.12 2.81
CA ARG A 904 29.19 6.19 2.42
C ARG A 904 27.84 5.68 1.87
N ILE A 905 27.22 4.73 2.56
CA ILE A 905 25.83 4.34 2.30
C ILE A 905 24.89 5.41 2.88
N GLU A 906 24.17 6.13 2.01
CA GLU A 906 23.19 7.16 2.37
C GLU A 906 21.95 6.54 3.03
N VAL A 907 21.95 6.43 4.38
CA VAL A 907 20.73 6.13 5.15
C VAL A 907 19.89 7.40 5.25
N PRO A 908 18.63 7.44 4.74
CA PRO A 908 17.85 8.67 4.69
C PRO A 908 17.66 9.37 6.05
N GLY A 909 18.17 10.60 6.14
CA GLY A 909 18.08 11.44 7.35
C GLY A 909 19.07 11.09 8.46
N VAL A 910 20.20 10.45 8.14
CA VAL A 910 21.41 10.40 8.98
C VAL A 910 22.47 11.25 8.30
N ASP A 911 22.89 12.36 8.92
CA ASP A 911 23.90 13.30 8.39
C ASP A 911 25.26 13.22 9.12
N TRP A 912 25.39 12.29 10.07
CA TRP A 912 26.55 12.12 10.93
C TRP A 912 27.37 10.86 10.61
N PRO A 913 28.67 10.81 10.95
CA PRO A 913 29.49 9.61 10.74
C PRO A 913 28.95 8.43 11.58
N ARG A 914 28.40 7.41 10.90
CA ARG A 914 27.79 6.22 11.52
C ARG A 914 28.80 5.18 11.99
N CYS A 915 28.43 4.43 13.03
CA CYS A 915 29.20 3.34 13.61
C CYS A 915 29.35 2.14 12.65
N GLY A 916 28.29 1.74 11.94
CA GLY A 916 28.31 0.61 10.99
C GLY A 916 28.73 -0.73 11.61
N TYR A 917 28.50 -0.93 12.91
CA TYR A 917 28.74 -2.23 13.56
C TYR A 917 27.56 -3.17 13.28
N GLY A 918 27.82 -4.46 13.09
CA GLY A 918 26.78 -5.47 12.82
C GLY A 918 26.10 -5.36 11.45
N GLY A 919 26.66 -4.61 10.50
CA GLY A 919 26.12 -4.55 9.14
C GLY A 919 26.18 -5.91 8.44
N THR A 920 25.10 -6.29 7.78
CA THR A 920 24.94 -7.56 7.04
C THR A 920 24.65 -7.28 5.56
N GLN A 921 24.48 -8.33 4.76
CA GLN A 921 24.08 -8.17 3.35
C GLN A 921 22.62 -7.67 3.21
N ALA A 922 21.77 -7.89 4.22
CA ALA A 922 20.39 -7.42 4.29
C ALA A 922 20.25 -6.02 4.91
N ASP A 923 21.11 -5.67 5.87
CA ASP A 923 21.28 -4.30 6.38
C ASP A 923 22.75 -3.87 6.32
N PRO A 924 23.21 -3.32 5.19
CA PRO A 924 24.57 -2.79 5.07
C PRO A 924 24.76 -1.44 5.80
N GLY A 925 23.68 -0.88 6.37
CA GLY A 925 23.67 0.28 7.26
C GLY A 925 24.22 -0.05 8.66
N GLY A 926 23.80 -1.18 9.23
CA GLY A 926 24.17 -1.60 10.57
C GLY A 926 23.87 -0.53 11.63
N CYS A 927 24.63 -0.52 12.73
CA CYS A 927 24.44 0.47 13.79
C CYS A 927 24.61 1.92 13.28
N ILE A 928 23.53 2.70 13.35
CA ILE A 928 23.47 4.11 12.94
C ILE A 928 24.07 5.09 13.95
N GLY A 929 24.55 4.63 15.11
CA GLY A 929 25.08 5.47 16.18
C GLY A 929 26.27 6.31 15.74
N VAL A 930 26.33 7.56 16.18
CA VAL A 930 27.41 8.49 15.86
C VAL A 930 28.76 7.97 16.38
N ARG A 931 29.81 8.07 15.55
CA ARG A 931 31.17 7.73 15.97
C ARG A 931 31.63 8.70 17.05
N LEU A 932 32.26 8.18 18.12
CA LEU A 932 32.90 9.04 19.11
C LEU A 932 34.08 9.82 18.48
N PRO A 933 34.40 11.03 18.96
CA PRO A 933 35.55 11.79 18.49
C PRO A 933 36.84 10.97 18.49
N GLY A 934 37.54 10.96 17.35
CA GLY A 934 38.78 10.21 17.13
C GLY A 934 38.64 8.69 17.03
N ARG A 935 37.42 8.13 17.06
CA ARG A 935 37.17 6.67 17.13
C ARG A 935 36.30 6.20 15.95
N LEU A 936 36.36 4.90 15.64
CA LEU A 936 35.65 4.33 14.48
C LEU A 936 34.21 3.84 14.80
N ARG A 937 33.80 3.81 16.07
CA ARG A 937 32.53 3.25 16.53
C ARG A 937 31.80 4.21 17.49
N CYS A 938 30.51 3.97 17.73
CA CYS A 938 29.72 4.68 18.74
C CYS A 938 30.01 4.17 20.16
N LEU A 939 29.53 4.89 21.19
CA LEU A 939 29.78 4.58 22.60
C LEU A 939 29.48 3.12 22.99
N THR A 940 28.45 2.51 22.39
CA THR A 940 28.04 1.11 22.59
C THR A 940 29.03 0.09 22.03
N HIS A 941 29.71 0.44 20.93
CA HIS A 941 30.50 -0.50 20.11
C HIS A 941 32.01 -0.19 20.06
N VAL A 942 32.48 0.89 20.70
CA VAL A 942 33.91 1.08 21.02
C VAL A 942 34.38 0.06 22.06
N ALA A 943 35.69 -0.21 22.08
CA ALA A 943 36.30 -1.12 23.04
C ALA A 943 36.11 -0.63 24.49
N ALA A 944 36.14 -1.54 25.46
CA ALA A 944 35.88 -1.22 26.86
C ALA A 944 36.84 -0.14 27.43
N VAL A 945 38.11 -0.17 27.01
CA VAL A 945 39.12 0.84 27.39
C VAL A 945 38.77 2.21 26.79
N GLU A 946 38.57 2.28 25.47
CA GLU A 946 38.17 3.51 24.76
C GLU A 946 36.88 4.15 25.33
N ARG A 947 35.95 3.30 25.78
CA ARG A 947 34.69 3.69 26.42
C ARG A 947 34.93 4.31 27.79
N ALA A 948 35.77 3.67 28.61
CA ALA A 948 36.13 4.16 29.92
C ALA A 948 36.91 5.49 29.83
N GLU A 949 37.82 5.64 28.86
CA GLU A 949 38.50 6.90 28.56
C GLU A 949 37.52 8.02 28.21
N TYR A 950 36.58 7.77 27.28
CA TYR A 950 35.60 8.78 26.88
C TYR A 950 34.73 9.21 28.07
N LEU A 951 34.19 8.25 28.83
CA LEU A 951 33.37 8.54 30.00
C LEU A 951 34.18 9.27 31.09
N HIS A 952 35.45 8.92 31.31
CA HIS A 952 36.32 9.60 32.27
C HIS A 952 36.79 10.99 31.78
N ALA A 953 36.70 11.28 30.48
CA ALA A 953 36.97 12.62 29.94
C ALA A 953 35.79 13.59 30.09
N LEU A 954 34.55 13.08 30.23
CA LEU A 954 33.37 13.92 30.47
C LEU A 954 33.47 14.66 31.81
N ARG A 955 32.85 15.84 31.86
CA ARG A 955 32.71 16.69 33.05
C ARG A 955 31.25 17.17 33.13
N PRO A 956 30.75 17.54 34.32
CA PRO A 956 29.47 18.24 34.43
C PRO A 956 29.45 19.46 33.51
N GLY A 957 28.39 19.61 32.71
CA GLY A 957 28.23 20.66 31.70
C GLY A 957 28.90 20.39 30.34
N ALA A 958 29.54 19.23 30.14
CA ALA A 958 30.12 18.87 28.84
C ALA A 958 29.06 18.70 27.74
N GLU A 959 29.40 19.05 26.49
CA GLU A 959 28.58 18.72 25.32
C GLU A 959 28.60 17.21 25.03
N VAL A 960 27.45 16.66 24.67
CA VAL A 960 27.25 15.21 24.43
C VAL A 960 26.52 15.01 23.11
N ASP A 961 27.18 14.37 22.14
CA ASP A 961 26.57 13.89 20.89
C ASP A 961 26.60 12.36 20.87
N LEU A 962 25.42 11.75 21.04
CA LEU A 962 25.19 10.30 21.05
C LEU A 962 24.03 9.91 20.13
N ARG A 963 23.79 10.71 19.07
CA ARG A 963 22.76 10.44 18.05
C ARG A 963 22.82 9.02 17.50
N GLY A 964 21.67 8.39 17.29
CA GLY A 964 21.57 7.01 16.78
C GLY A 964 22.09 5.90 17.69
N THR A 965 22.53 6.21 18.92
CA THR A 965 23.25 5.26 19.79
C THR A 965 22.29 4.52 20.72
N THR A 966 22.48 3.20 20.87
CA THR A 966 21.72 2.38 21.83
C THR A 966 22.43 2.39 23.18
N LEU A 967 21.81 2.97 24.19
CA LEU A 967 22.31 3.10 25.55
C LEU A 967 21.59 2.09 26.45
N GLY A 968 22.32 1.01 26.76
CA GLY A 968 21.92 0.02 27.76
C GLY A 968 21.98 0.58 29.17
N ASP A 969 21.25 -0.02 30.10
CA ASP A 969 21.10 0.40 31.50
C ASP A 969 22.44 0.73 32.18
N ASP A 970 23.41 -0.20 32.15
CA ASP A 970 24.75 0.01 32.69
C ASP A 970 25.48 1.19 32.02
N LEU A 971 25.35 1.33 30.69
CA LEU A 971 26.06 2.36 29.93
C LEU A 971 25.44 3.74 30.15
N LEU A 972 24.12 3.81 30.27
CA LEU A 972 23.38 5.00 30.63
C LEU A 972 23.73 5.42 32.06
N GLY A 973 23.76 4.47 33.01
CA GLY A 973 24.20 4.72 34.38
C GLY A 973 25.61 5.33 34.46
N HIS A 974 26.59 4.74 33.77
CA HIS A 974 27.95 5.30 33.72
C HIS A 974 28.02 6.68 33.03
N LEU A 975 27.23 6.92 31.98
CA LEU A 975 27.15 8.23 31.31
C LEU A 975 26.59 9.31 32.26
N LEU A 976 25.48 9.03 32.93
CA LEU A 976 24.85 9.97 33.86
C LEU A 976 25.72 10.21 35.11
N LEU A 977 26.44 9.19 35.59
CA LEU A 977 27.44 9.33 36.66
C LEU A 977 28.62 10.22 36.25
N ALA A 978 29.10 10.14 35.02
CA ALA A 978 30.19 10.99 34.52
C ALA A 978 29.80 12.48 34.35
N LEU A 979 28.50 12.75 34.17
CA LEU A 979 27.93 14.09 34.02
C LEU A 979 27.37 14.67 35.34
N ARG A 980 27.50 13.94 36.45
CA ARG A 980 27.01 14.34 37.78
C ARG A 980 27.99 15.26 38.50
N GLU A 981 27.52 16.41 38.96
CA GLU A 981 28.33 17.37 39.73
C GLU A 981 28.67 16.81 41.13
N PRO A 982 29.97 16.77 41.51
CA PRO A 982 30.40 16.30 42.82
C PRO A 982 29.78 17.11 43.96
N GLY A 983 29.31 16.43 45.01
CA GLY A 983 28.72 17.06 46.20
C GLY A 983 27.26 17.51 46.04
N VAL A 984 26.87 18.04 44.87
CA VAL A 984 25.48 18.44 44.60
C VAL A 984 24.63 17.26 44.13
N GLY A 985 25.21 16.32 43.36
CA GLY A 985 24.50 15.15 42.82
C GLY A 985 23.58 15.45 41.62
N GLN A 986 23.48 16.71 41.21
CA GLN A 986 22.79 17.16 40.00
C GLN A 986 23.53 16.66 38.75
N VAL A 987 22.80 16.16 37.75
CA VAL A 987 23.37 15.86 36.42
C VAL A 987 23.37 17.15 35.61
N ARG A 988 24.52 17.55 35.07
CA ARG A 988 24.66 18.74 34.23
C ARG A 988 25.18 18.37 32.85
N VAL A 989 24.48 18.79 31.81
CA VAL A 989 24.83 18.53 30.41
C VAL A 989 24.88 19.86 29.68
N GLY A 990 25.87 20.04 28.79
CA GLY A 990 25.94 21.17 27.88
C GLY A 990 24.91 21.03 26.75
N ARG A 991 25.34 21.26 25.51
CA ARG A 991 24.55 20.87 24.33
C ARG A 991 24.37 19.35 24.30
N ALA A 992 23.14 18.89 24.16
CA ALA A 992 22.81 17.47 24.23
C ALA A 992 22.13 17.00 22.94
N ARG A 993 22.71 16.00 22.26
CA ARG A 993 22.17 15.43 21.01
C ARG A 993 21.99 13.93 21.13
N PHE A 994 20.74 13.53 21.28
CA PHE A 994 20.25 12.16 21.37
C PHE A 994 19.26 11.84 20.23
N ASP A 995 19.32 12.58 19.12
CA ASP A 995 18.48 12.35 17.95
C ASP A 995 18.58 10.88 17.49
N ARG A 996 17.46 10.15 17.39
CA ARG A 996 17.41 8.70 17.10
C ARG A 996 18.15 7.77 18.10
N ALA A 997 18.51 8.24 19.30
CA ALA A 997 19.08 7.36 20.33
C ALA A 997 18.01 6.38 20.88
N ARG A 998 18.45 5.24 21.42
CA ARG A 998 17.56 4.24 22.05
C ARG A 998 18.02 3.98 23.47
N PHE A 999 17.17 4.28 24.45
CA PHE A 999 17.42 4.05 25.86
C PHE A 999 16.66 2.78 26.30
N THR A 1000 17.37 1.70 26.61
CA THR A 1000 16.72 0.47 27.10
C THR A 1000 16.39 0.55 28.59
N GLY A 1001 17.26 1.22 29.34
CA GLY A 1001 17.11 1.46 30.77
C GLY A 1001 16.39 2.77 31.08
N ASP A 1002 16.02 2.93 32.35
CA ASP A 1002 15.32 4.12 32.83
C ASP A 1002 16.25 5.35 32.76
N TRP A 1003 15.85 6.37 31.98
CA TRP A 1003 16.48 7.69 32.03
C TRP A 1003 15.99 8.40 33.29
N ALA A 1004 16.88 8.68 34.24
CA ALA A 1004 16.53 9.36 35.47
C ALA A 1004 17.55 10.47 35.79
N THR A 1005 17.16 11.72 35.53
CA THR A 1005 17.97 12.91 35.87
C THR A 1005 17.20 13.88 36.78
N PRO A 1006 16.71 13.44 37.96
CA PRO A 1006 15.91 14.29 38.82
C PRO A 1006 16.70 15.54 39.26
N GLY A 1007 16.12 16.72 39.07
CA GLY A 1007 16.76 18.00 39.32
C GLY A 1007 17.86 18.40 38.34
N GLY A 1008 18.08 17.64 37.26
CA GLY A 1008 19.19 17.86 36.31
C GLY A 1008 19.12 19.19 35.56
N GLU A 1009 20.22 19.58 34.92
CA GLU A 1009 20.33 20.83 34.16
C GLU A 1009 20.88 20.58 32.76
N PHE A 1010 20.20 21.14 31.75
CA PHE A 1010 20.68 21.23 30.37
C PHE A 1010 21.03 22.69 30.09
N GLU A 1011 22.34 22.98 30.06
CA GLU A 1011 22.90 24.33 29.88
C GLU A 1011 22.81 24.83 28.44
N GLY A 1012 22.75 23.91 27.47
CA GLY A 1012 22.53 24.21 26.05
C GLY A 1012 21.36 23.42 25.47
N ALA A 1013 21.07 23.65 24.19
CA ALA A 1013 19.95 23.02 23.51
C ALA A 1013 20.02 21.48 23.59
N ALA A 1014 18.89 20.88 23.95
CA ALA A 1014 18.74 19.45 24.14
C ALA A 1014 17.79 18.87 23.08
N SER A 1015 18.24 17.88 22.33
CA SER A 1015 17.45 17.24 21.27
C SER A 1015 17.41 15.73 21.45
N PHE A 1016 16.20 15.20 21.56
CA PHE A 1016 15.82 13.79 21.66
C PHE A 1016 14.87 13.43 20.50
N ASP A 1017 14.96 14.15 19.38
CA ASP A 1017 14.08 13.94 18.22
C ASP A 1017 14.20 12.50 17.68
N ARG A 1018 13.06 11.80 17.59
CA ARG A 1018 12.98 10.38 17.24
C ARG A 1018 13.74 9.44 18.19
N ALA A 1019 14.06 9.87 19.41
CA ALA A 1019 14.60 8.97 20.42
C ALA A 1019 13.54 7.96 20.88
N VAL A 1020 13.97 6.77 21.28
CA VAL A 1020 13.12 5.70 21.80
C VAL A 1020 13.48 5.45 23.26
N PHE A 1021 12.54 5.64 24.17
CA PHE A 1021 12.64 5.32 25.58
C PHE A 1021 11.85 4.04 25.86
N GLU A 1022 12.57 2.92 26.00
CA GLU A 1022 11.97 1.62 26.35
C GLU A 1022 11.88 1.42 27.87
N GLY A 1023 12.81 2.02 28.61
CA GLY A 1023 12.69 2.32 30.03
C GLY A 1023 11.81 3.54 30.30
N GLY A 1024 11.59 3.85 31.57
CA GLY A 1024 10.96 5.09 32.01
C GLY A 1024 11.79 6.33 31.67
N ALA A 1025 11.13 7.46 31.42
CA ALA A 1025 11.76 8.70 31.02
C ALA A 1025 11.50 9.82 32.05
N GLY A 1026 12.33 9.87 33.08
CA GLY A 1026 12.23 10.80 34.21
C GLY A 1026 13.08 12.07 34.05
N PHE A 1027 12.39 13.16 33.79
CA PHE A 1027 12.89 14.54 33.69
C PHE A 1027 12.34 15.44 34.80
N ASP A 1028 11.98 14.86 35.96
CA ASP A 1028 11.40 15.60 37.08
C ASP A 1028 12.38 16.64 37.65
N ALA A 1029 11.88 17.84 37.90
CA ALA A 1029 12.64 19.03 38.30
C ALA A 1029 13.82 19.40 37.38
N VAL A 1030 13.87 18.91 36.14
CA VAL A 1030 14.94 19.25 35.19
C VAL A 1030 14.78 20.69 34.68
N HIS A 1031 15.88 21.43 34.63
CA HIS A 1031 15.94 22.78 34.04
C HIS A 1031 16.60 22.73 32.66
N PHE A 1032 15.82 23.01 31.62
CA PHE A 1032 16.29 23.23 30.25
C PHE A 1032 16.46 24.74 30.01
N LYS A 1033 17.71 25.22 29.96
CA LYS A 1033 18.05 26.65 29.81
C LYS A 1033 17.92 27.17 28.37
N GLU A 1034 18.06 26.29 27.39
CA GLU A 1034 17.74 26.55 25.98
C GLU A 1034 16.52 25.70 25.53
N SER A 1035 16.24 25.66 24.22
CA SER A 1035 15.14 24.85 23.68
C SER A 1035 15.38 23.35 23.86
N ALA A 1036 14.29 22.64 24.16
CA ALA A 1036 14.26 21.19 24.33
C ALA A 1036 13.30 20.55 23.31
N SER A 1037 13.80 19.57 22.55
CA SER A 1037 13.03 18.91 21.50
C SER A 1037 12.95 17.40 21.72
N PHE A 1038 11.73 16.87 21.64
CA PHE A 1038 11.35 15.46 21.75
C PHE A 1038 10.43 15.10 20.55
N GLY A 1039 10.65 15.75 19.40
CA GLY A 1039 9.80 15.62 18.22
C GLY A 1039 9.85 14.20 17.67
N ARG A 1040 8.69 13.54 17.59
CA ARG A 1040 8.55 12.11 17.22
C ARG A 1040 9.30 11.14 18.15
N ALA A 1041 9.57 11.52 19.40
CA ALA A 1041 10.07 10.57 20.40
C ALA A 1041 9.00 9.52 20.74
N ASP A 1042 9.45 8.30 21.05
CA ASP A 1042 8.65 7.14 21.43
C ASP A 1042 8.88 6.84 22.92
N PHE A 1043 7.87 7.09 23.76
CA PHE A 1043 7.90 6.84 25.21
C PHE A 1043 7.05 5.61 25.56
N ARG A 1044 7.67 4.43 25.52
CA ARG A 1044 6.99 3.13 25.74
C ARG A 1044 6.58 2.85 27.18
N ARG A 1045 7.11 3.64 28.11
CA ARG A 1045 6.78 3.63 29.54
C ARG A 1045 6.42 5.04 30.00
N GLY A 1046 6.21 5.22 31.30
CA GLY A 1046 5.88 6.53 31.86
C GLY A 1046 6.98 7.56 31.57
N ALA A 1047 6.55 8.75 31.17
CA ALA A 1047 7.41 9.92 30.97
C ALA A 1047 6.97 11.02 31.94
N THR A 1048 7.89 11.45 32.80
CA THR A 1048 7.61 12.39 33.89
C THR A 1048 8.45 13.64 33.74
N PHE A 1049 7.78 14.80 33.77
CA PHE A 1049 8.36 16.13 33.66
C PHE A 1049 7.84 16.99 34.83
N ASP A 1050 7.58 16.39 35.99
CA ASP A 1050 6.96 17.09 37.11
C ASP A 1050 7.96 18.10 37.70
N SER A 1051 7.53 19.34 37.88
CA SER A 1051 8.36 20.50 38.26
C SER A 1051 9.50 20.85 37.28
N ALA A 1052 9.50 20.31 36.06
CA ALA A 1052 10.48 20.67 35.04
C ALA A 1052 10.31 22.14 34.57
N VAL A 1053 11.41 22.81 34.28
CA VAL A 1053 11.46 24.21 33.85
C VAL A 1053 12.08 24.31 32.46
N PHE A 1054 11.35 24.91 31.51
CA PHE A 1054 11.80 25.13 30.14
C PHE A 1054 11.90 26.64 29.86
N ASP A 1055 13.12 27.17 29.81
CA ASP A 1055 13.37 28.58 29.46
C ASP A 1055 13.29 28.84 27.95
N GLY A 1056 13.59 27.82 27.15
CA GLY A 1056 13.39 27.81 25.69
C GLY A 1056 11.99 27.33 25.29
N GLU A 1057 11.83 26.96 24.01
CA GLU A 1057 10.64 26.23 23.57
C GLU A 1057 10.77 24.73 23.89
N ALA A 1058 9.69 24.14 24.38
CA ALA A 1058 9.56 22.70 24.57
C ALA A 1058 8.69 22.09 23.48
N ARG A 1059 9.26 21.19 22.67
CA ARG A 1059 8.58 20.60 21.50
C ARG A 1059 8.45 19.08 21.62
N PHE A 1060 7.22 18.60 21.52
CA PHE A 1060 6.79 17.21 21.56
C PHE A 1060 5.95 16.87 20.32
N VAL A 1061 6.22 17.56 19.20
CA VAL A 1061 5.47 17.43 17.94
C VAL A 1061 5.50 15.98 17.45
N ARG A 1062 4.32 15.36 17.33
CA ARG A 1062 4.15 13.94 16.97
C ARG A 1062 4.89 12.96 17.89
N ALA A 1063 5.19 13.33 19.13
CA ALA A 1063 5.67 12.38 20.14
C ALA A 1063 4.56 11.37 20.47
N ASP A 1064 4.94 10.14 20.78
CA ASP A 1064 4.03 9.08 21.20
C ASP A 1064 4.31 8.72 22.66
N PHE A 1065 3.25 8.65 23.46
CA PHE A 1065 3.29 8.31 24.88
C PHE A 1065 2.37 7.10 25.13
N ASP A 1066 2.94 5.90 25.02
CA ASP A 1066 2.27 4.65 25.41
C ASP A 1066 1.99 4.65 26.94
N GLY A 1067 2.96 5.13 27.71
CA GLY A 1067 2.86 5.29 29.16
C GLY A 1067 2.16 6.58 29.60
N ASN A 1068 1.98 6.74 30.92
CA ASN A 1068 1.43 7.99 31.46
C ASN A 1068 2.43 9.13 31.22
N ALA A 1069 1.93 10.27 30.74
CA ALA A 1069 2.70 11.52 30.63
C ALA A 1069 2.32 12.47 31.77
N THR A 1070 3.30 12.98 32.52
CA THR A 1070 3.05 13.94 33.61
C THR A 1070 3.90 15.20 33.46
N PHE A 1071 3.25 16.34 33.69
CA PHE A 1071 3.79 17.70 33.61
C PHE A 1071 3.31 18.50 34.84
N THR A 1072 3.29 17.86 36.01
CA THR A 1072 2.74 18.43 37.25
C THR A 1072 3.64 19.56 37.73
N ASP A 1073 3.10 20.77 37.94
CA ASP A 1073 3.84 21.97 38.33
C ASP A 1073 4.98 22.38 37.36
N ALA A 1074 4.99 21.88 36.12
CA ALA A 1074 5.97 22.23 35.10
C ALA A 1074 5.80 23.68 34.59
N GLU A 1075 6.91 24.38 34.34
CA GLU A 1075 6.93 25.76 33.81
C GLU A 1075 7.53 25.84 32.40
N PHE A 1076 6.81 26.52 31.49
CA PHE A 1076 7.22 26.75 30.10
C PHE A 1076 7.28 28.25 29.82
N ALA A 1077 8.48 28.81 29.66
CA ALA A 1077 8.69 30.25 29.54
C ALA A 1077 8.42 30.82 28.13
N ARG A 1078 8.70 30.06 27.06
CA ARG A 1078 8.52 30.53 25.67
C ARG A 1078 7.38 29.85 24.91
N GLY A 1079 7.14 28.58 25.16
CA GLY A 1079 6.03 27.86 24.57
C GLY A 1079 6.12 26.35 24.77
N LEU A 1080 4.98 25.69 24.52
CA LEU A 1080 4.80 24.24 24.57
C LEU A 1080 4.10 23.81 23.27
N ASP A 1081 4.71 22.90 22.52
CA ASP A 1081 4.13 22.36 21.29
C ASP A 1081 3.96 20.83 21.38
N LEU A 1082 2.72 20.39 21.48
CA LEU A 1082 2.25 18.99 21.48
C LEU A 1082 1.44 18.67 20.21
N THR A 1083 1.64 19.44 19.13
CA THR A 1083 0.91 19.27 17.86
C THR A 1083 1.05 17.83 17.34
N MET A 1084 -0.10 17.21 17.06
CA MET A 1084 -0.22 15.82 16.61
C MET A 1084 0.43 14.76 17.53
N ALA A 1085 0.67 15.05 18.82
CA ALA A 1085 1.12 14.03 19.77
C ALA A 1085 0.01 12.99 20.07
N GLU A 1086 0.37 11.73 20.27
CA GLU A 1086 -0.54 10.69 20.76
C GLU A 1086 -0.20 10.31 22.21
N LEU A 1087 -1.24 10.23 23.05
CA LEU A 1087 -1.13 9.89 24.47
C LEU A 1087 -2.12 8.76 24.76
N TRP A 1088 -1.61 7.53 24.83
CA TRP A 1088 -2.42 6.32 24.96
C TRP A 1088 -2.94 6.10 26.38
N ALA A 1089 -2.08 6.34 27.38
CA ALA A 1089 -2.44 6.29 28.80
C ALA A 1089 -2.90 7.68 29.32
N GLY A 1090 -2.81 7.91 30.63
CA GLY A 1090 -3.31 9.13 31.26
C GLY A 1090 -2.33 10.31 31.21
N ALA A 1091 -2.86 11.51 30.96
CA ALA A 1091 -2.09 12.76 30.98
C ALA A 1091 -2.40 13.60 32.23
N ARG A 1092 -1.38 14.02 32.98
CA ARG A 1092 -1.52 14.90 34.16
C ARG A 1092 -0.77 16.20 33.94
N MET A 1093 -1.47 17.33 33.98
CA MET A 1093 -0.92 18.68 33.77
C MET A 1093 -1.37 19.62 34.91
N SER A 1094 -1.42 19.11 36.14
CA SER A 1094 -1.88 19.88 37.30
C SER A 1094 -0.81 20.88 37.73
N GLY A 1095 -1.17 22.14 38.02
CA GLY A 1095 -0.24 23.20 38.42
C GLY A 1095 0.62 23.81 37.30
N MET A 1096 0.70 23.12 36.15
CA MET A 1096 1.49 23.52 34.97
C MET A 1096 1.23 24.99 34.56
N ARG A 1097 2.31 25.70 34.22
CA ARG A 1097 2.28 27.12 33.81
C ARG A 1097 2.94 27.30 32.44
N VAL A 1098 2.19 27.77 31.46
CA VAL A 1098 2.73 28.13 30.12
C VAL A 1098 2.65 29.63 29.94
N ARG A 1099 3.80 30.31 29.85
CA ARG A 1099 3.87 31.77 29.69
C ARG A 1099 3.66 32.22 28.24
N GLY A 1100 4.19 31.44 27.28
CA GLY A 1100 4.03 31.67 25.85
C GLY A 1100 2.87 30.89 25.22
N ALA A 1101 2.99 30.58 23.93
CA ALA A 1101 1.97 29.82 23.21
C ALA A 1101 1.92 28.34 23.63
N ALA A 1102 0.74 27.75 23.62
CA ALA A 1102 0.54 26.32 23.89
C ALA A 1102 -0.26 25.65 22.75
N GLU A 1103 0.43 24.94 21.88
CA GLU A 1103 -0.15 24.28 20.70
C GLU A 1103 -0.40 22.80 20.98
N PHE A 1104 -1.65 22.36 20.88
CA PHE A 1104 -2.06 20.95 21.00
C PHE A 1104 -2.81 20.50 19.73
N ALA A 1105 -2.68 21.24 18.63
CA ALA A 1105 -3.51 21.02 17.45
C ALA A 1105 -3.40 19.57 16.94
N HIS A 1106 -4.53 18.93 16.68
CA HIS A 1106 -4.63 17.53 16.26
C HIS A 1106 -4.04 16.47 17.24
N ALA A 1107 -3.70 16.82 18.48
CA ALA A 1107 -3.26 15.84 19.48
C ALA A 1107 -4.39 14.88 19.90
N VAL A 1108 -4.03 13.64 20.22
CA VAL A 1108 -4.97 12.55 20.56
C VAL A 1108 -4.68 12.04 21.97
N PHE A 1109 -5.59 12.33 22.90
CA PHE A 1109 -5.54 11.88 24.30
C PHE A 1109 -6.53 10.74 24.49
N ARG A 1110 -6.06 9.50 24.42
CA ARG A 1110 -6.91 8.30 24.51
C ARG A 1110 -7.26 7.96 25.96
N GLY A 1111 -6.33 8.16 26.89
CA GLY A 1111 -6.56 7.95 28.32
C GLY A 1111 -7.05 9.19 29.06
N ARG A 1112 -7.43 8.97 30.33
CA ARG A 1112 -8.02 10.00 31.20
C ARG A 1112 -7.04 11.15 31.44
N SER A 1113 -7.52 12.38 31.29
CA SER A 1113 -6.69 13.57 31.30
C SER A 1113 -7.16 14.59 32.34
N LYS A 1114 -6.22 15.17 33.10
CA LYS A 1114 -6.53 16.13 34.16
C LYS A 1114 -5.61 17.35 34.15
N LEU A 1115 -6.24 18.51 34.02
CA LEU A 1115 -5.66 19.84 34.20
C LEU A 1115 -6.28 20.42 35.48
N ARG A 1116 -5.46 20.76 36.46
CA ARG A 1116 -5.93 21.33 37.73
C ARG A 1116 -5.05 22.48 38.17
N ARG A 1117 -5.60 23.67 38.41
CA ARG A 1117 -4.83 24.90 38.73
C ARG A 1117 -3.80 25.29 37.67
N THR A 1118 -3.94 24.74 36.47
CA THR A 1118 -3.13 25.03 35.30
C THR A 1118 -3.33 26.48 34.84
N VAL A 1119 -2.27 27.17 34.45
CA VAL A 1119 -2.33 28.57 33.99
C VAL A 1119 -1.65 28.71 32.63
N PHE A 1120 -2.43 29.08 31.62
CA PHE A 1120 -1.93 29.47 30.30
C PHE A 1120 -1.98 30.99 30.18
N GLN A 1121 -0.83 31.64 30.03
CA GLN A 1121 -0.72 33.10 29.93
C GLN A 1121 -0.78 33.59 28.48
N GLY A 1122 -0.19 32.84 27.55
CA GLY A 1122 -0.25 33.10 26.12
C GLY A 1122 -1.44 32.41 25.42
N PRO A 1123 -1.47 32.43 24.07
CA PRO A 1123 -2.53 31.80 23.28
C PRO A 1123 -2.48 30.28 23.37
N VAL A 1124 -3.63 29.61 23.26
CA VAL A 1124 -3.74 28.15 23.36
C VAL A 1124 -4.59 27.57 22.23
N SER A 1125 -4.12 26.49 21.61
CA SER A 1125 -4.83 25.81 20.53
C SER A 1125 -5.07 24.35 20.86
N PHE A 1126 -6.32 23.99 21.16
CA PHE A 1126 -6.84 22.62 21.16
C PHE A 1126 -7.60 22.32 19.86
N ALA A 1127 -7.27 23.01 18.77
CA ALA A 1127 -7.98 22.85 17.50
C ALA A 1127 -7.85 21.40 16.99
N SER A 1128 -8.98 20.77 16.67
CA SER A 1128 -9.05 19.37 16.20
C SER A 1128 -8.46 18.31 17.15
N THR A 1129 -8.26 18.60 18.45
CA THR A 1129 -7.85 17.55 19.42
C THR A 1129 -8.92 16.48 19.57
N VAL A 1130 -8.51 15.24 19.87
CA VAL A 1130 -9.43 14.15 20.20
C VAL A 1130 -9.18 13.68 21.64
N TRP A 1131 -10.18 13.79 22.49
CA TRP A 1131 -10.17 13.30 23.88
C TRP A 1131 -11.06 12.06 23.96
N GLY A 1132 -10.42 10.88 23.95
CA GLY A 1132 -11.07 9.56 23.92
C GLY A 1132 -11.67 9.11 25.25
N ALA A 1133 -11.20 9.67 26.37
CA ALA A 1133 -11.65 9.35 27.72
C ALA A 1133 -11.89 10.63 28.55
N ASP A 1134 -12.25 10.47 29.83
CA ASP A 1134 -12.64 11.58 30.71
C ASP A 1134 -11.58 12.69 30.77
N LEU A 1135 -12.03 13.93 30.60
CA LEU A 1135 -11.23 15.14 30.68
C LEU A 1135 -11.76 16.06 31.78
N ARG A 1136 -10.89 16.52 32.67
CA ARG A 1136 -11.23 17.49 33.72
C ARG A 1136 -10.31 18.70 33.70
N PHE A 1137 -10.92 19.87 33.56
CA PHE A 1137 -10.35 21.17 33.90
C PHE A 1137 -10.90 21.58 35.27
N GLU A 1138 -10.05 21.71 36.28
CA GLU A 1138 -10.41 22.12 37.64
C GLU A 1138 -9.59 23.37 38.04
N GLU A 1139 -10.20 24.51 38.36
CA GLU A 1139 -9.51 25.76 38.73
C GLU A 1139 -8.52 26.27 37.64
N VAL A 1140 -8.74 25.92 36.36
CA VAL A 1140 -7.84 26.25 35.23
C VAL A 1140 -8.06 27.69 34.75
N ARG A 1141 -6.98 28.39 34.38
CA ARG A 1141 -7.04 29.77 33.87
C ARG A 1141 -6.37 29.91 32.50
N PHE A 1142 -7.16 30.33 31.52
CA PHE A 1142 -6.69 30.79 30.21
C PHE A 1142 -6.69 32.32 30.22
N GLN A 1143 -5.51 32.93 30.24
CA GLN A 1143 -5.36 34.40 30.25
C GLN A 1143 -5.26 34.98 28.84
N GLY A 1144 -4.69 34.23 27.89
CA GLY A 1144 -4.72 34.53 26.46
C GLY A 1144 -5.88 33.83 25.74
N PRO A 1145 -6.02 34.05 24.42
CA PRO A 1145 -7.12 33.48 23.63
C PRO A 1145 -6.95 31.97 23.47
N VAL A 1146 -8.06 31.23 23.50
CA VAL A 1146 -8.07 29.77 23.37
C VAL A 1146 -9.07 29.29 22.31
N THR A 1147 -8.66 28.32 21.49
CA THR A 1147 -9.54 27.64 20.53
C THR A 1147 -9.68 26.15 20.86
N PHE A 1148 -10.91 25.66 20.86
CA PHE A 1148 -11.28 24.24 20.85
C PHE A 1148 -11.98 23.89 19.52
N ASP A 1149 -11.74 24.65 18.46
CA ASP A 1149 -12.48 24.50 17.21
C ASP A 1149 -12.26 23.11 16.61
N ARG A 1150 -13.36 22.42 16.26
CA ARG A 1150 -13.38 21.02 15.79
C ARG A 1150 -12.79 19.99 16.76
N ALA A 1151 -12.57 20.32 18.03
CA ALA A 1151 -12.19 19.35 19.06
C ALA A 1151 -13.29 18.30 19.29
N THR A 1152 -12.92 17.04 19.49
CA THR A 1152 -13.84 15.94 19.79
C THR A 1152 -13.65 15.50 21.24
N PHE A 1153 -14.74 15.51 22.01
CA PHE A 1153 -14.80 15.02 23.37
C PHE A 1153 -15.69 13.77 23.41
N ALA A 1154 -15.06 12.59 23.38
CA ALA A 1154 -15.77 11.31 23.24
C ALA A 1154 -16.47 10.88 24.54
N ALA A 1155 -15.90 11.21 25.69
CA ALA A 1155 -16.38 10.86 27.02
C ALA A 1155 -16.78 12.10 27.84
N LEU A 1156 -16.85 11.99 29.17
CA LEU A 1156 -17.20 13.11 30.04
C LEU A 1156 -16.11 14.17 30.03
N THR A 1157 -16.46 15.40 29.66
CA THR A 1157 -15.59 16.56 29.78
C THR A 1157 -16.19 17.54 30.76
N ALA A 1158 -15.43 17.92 31.80
CA ALA A 1158 -15.90 18.83 32.82
C ALA A 1158 -14.95 20.03 33.01
N PHE A 1159 -15.55 21.21 33.11
CA PHE A 1159 -14.91 22.48 33.43
C PHE A 1159 -15.47 22.96 34.77
N PHE A 1160 -14.67 22.86 35.83
CA PHE A 1160 -14.98 23.31 37.19
C PHE A 1160 -14.11 24.52 37.53
N ASP A 1161 -14.72 25.64 37.91
CA ASP A 1161 -14.02 26.87 38.32
C ASP A 1161 -13.01 27.38 37.26
N THR A 1162 -13.26 27.05 35.98
CA THR A 1162 -12.40 27.45 34.85
C THR A 1162 -12.66 28.89 34.45
N VAL A 1163 -11.59 29.65 34.19
CA VAL A 1163 -11.66 31.05 33.75
C VAL A 1163 -11.08 31.20 32.35
N PHE A 1164 -11.91 31.70 31.43
CA PHE A 1164 -11.52 32.19 30.10
C PHE A 1164 -11.49 33.72 30.14
N ALA A 1165 -10.32 34.31 30.37
CA ALA A 1165 -10.15 35.75 30.58
C ALA A 1165 -10.02 36.54 29.27
N ASP A 1166 -9.82 35.86 28.15
CA ASP A 1166 -9.85 36.40 26.78
C ASP A 1166 -10.78 35.51 25.91
N ARG A 1167 -10.78 35.70 24.59
CA ARG A 1167 -11.60 35.00 23.61
C ARG A 1167 -11.43 33.48 23.69
N ALA A 1168 -12.54 32.79 23.92
CA ALA A 1168 -12.63 31.32 23.83
C ALA A 1168 -13.56 30.90 22.68
N THR A 1169 -13.09 30.07 21.75
CA THR A 1169 -13.90 29.53 20.64
C THR A 1169 -14.09 28.02 20.72
N PHE A 1170 -15.27 27.55 20.28
CA PHE A 1170 -15.68 26.13 20.28
C PHE A 1170 -16.37 25.78 18.94
N ALA A 1171 -15.93 26.39 17.84
CA ALA A 1171 -16.57 26.30 16.54
C ALA A 1171 -16.47 24.87 15.97
N GLY A 1172 -17.60 24.17 15.92
CA GLY A 1172 -17.65 22.78 15.45
C GLY A 1172 -17.07 21.76 16.43
N ALA A 1173 -16.83 22.13 17.70
CA ALA A 1173 -16.47 21.16 18.74
C ALA A 1173 -17.64 20.18 18.98
N ASP A 1174 -17.34 18.87 19.09
CA ASP A 1174 -18.33 17.82 19.30
C ASP A 1174 -18.18 17.23 20.72
N PHE A 1175 -19.18 17.44 21.56
CA PHE A 1175 -19.31 16.79 22.86
C PHE A 1175 -20.20 15.56 22.66
N ALA A 1176 -19.58 14.43 22.31
CA ALA A 1176 -20.30 13.18 22.08
C ALA A 1176 -20.77 12.56 23.42
N GLY A 1177 -19.93 12.67 24.46
CA GLY A 1177 -20.28 12.44 25.86
C GLY A 1177 -20.98 13.65 26.50
N SER A 1178 -20.85 13.83 27.82
CA SER A 1178 -21.41 14.99 28.53
C SER A 1178 -20.38 16.12 28.69
N GLY A 1179 -20.77 17.35 28.35
CA GLY A 1179 -19.99 18.56 28.59
C GLY A 1179 -20.53 19.33 29.81
N ASP A 1180 -19.88 19.20 30.95
CA ASP A 1180 -20.29 19.86 32.21
C ASP A 1180 -19.50 21.15 32.43
N PHE A 1181 -20.19 22.28 32.52
CA PHE A 1181 -19.61 23.58 32.86
C PHE A 1181 -20.19 24.01 34.20
N VAL A 1182 -19.33 24.19 35.22
CA VAL A 1182 -19.74 24.53 36.59
C VAL A 1182 -18.86 25.67 37.10
N ASN A 1183 -19.50 26.80 37.42
CA ASN A 1183 -18.83 28.06 37.83
C ASN A 1183 -17.75 28.53 36.83
N VAL A 1184 -18.01 28.39 35.53
CA VAL A 1184 -17.07 28.73 34.45
C VAL A 1184 -17.25 30.18 34.04
N THR A 1185 -16.18 30.97 34.05
CA THR A 1185 -16.22 32.39 33.69
C THR A 1185 -15.74 32.62 32.25
N PHE A 1186 -16.52 33.39 31.48
CA PHE A 1186 -16.16 33.82 30.11
C PHE A 1186 -16.12 35.35 30.00
N ALA A 1187 -14.96 35.92 29.65
CA ALA A 1187 -14.79 37.35 29.48
C ALA A 1187 -15.38 37.89 28.17
N ASP A 1188 -15.32 37.11 27.08
CA ASP A 1188 -15.99 37.42 25.80
C ASP A 1188 -17.08 36.37 25.47
N PRO A 1189 -18.31 36.53 25.99
CA PRO A 1189 -19.46 35.69 25.61
C PRO A 1189 -19.87 35.80 24.14
N ALA A 1190 -19.32 36.73 23.35
CA ALA A 1190 -19.70 36.90 21.95
C ALA A 1190 -18.98 35.93 21.01
N ALA A 1191 -17.82 35.42 21.41
CA ALA A 1191 -17.05 34.39 20.70
C ALA A 1191 -17.64 32.97 20.81
N LEU A 1192 -18.53 32.75 21.77
CA LEU A 1192 -19.15 31.44 22.01
C LEU A 1192 -20.24 31.09 20.96
N PRO A 1193 -20.50 29.80 20.70
CA PRO A 1193 -21.52 29.37 19.75
C PRO A 1193 -22.90 30.00 20.03
N GLU A 1194 -23.63 30.38 18.97
CA GLU A 1194 -24.96 31.05 19.06
C GLU A 1194 -25.96 30.25 19.93
N ALA A 1195 -25.82 28.92 19.98
CA ALA A 1195 -26.64 28.03 20.81
C ALA A 1195 -26.31 28.05 22.31
N TRP A 1196 -25.11 28.45 22.72
CA TRP A 1196 -24.68 28.45 24.13
C TRP A 1196 -24.99 29.77 24.82
N ARG A 1197 -25.01 30.89 24.08
CA ARG A 1197 -25.24 32.25 24.60
C ARG A 1197 -26.53 32.39 25.46
N PRO A 1198 -27.66 31.69 25.18
CA PRO A 1198 -28.85 31.70 26.05
C PRO A 1198 -28.72 30.91 27.37
N LEU A 1199 -27.61 30.21 27.61
CA LEU A 1199 -27.33 29.46 28.84
C LEU A 1199 -26.46 30.26 29.83
N LEU A 1200 -25.90 31.39 29.39
CA LEU A 1200 -25.00 32.23 30.19
C LEU A 1200 -25.83 33.28 30.97
N PRO A 1201 -25.65 33.41 32.30
CA PRO A 1201 -26.23 34.51 33.05
C PRO A 1201 -25.46 35.83 32.77
N PRO A 1202 -26.06 37.00 33.04
CA PRO A 1202 -25.45 38.30 32.77
C PRO A 1202 -24.20 38.61 33.61
N THR A 1203 -23.88 37.79 34.62
CA THR A 1203 -22.76 37.94 35.57
C THR A 1203 -21.46 37.25 35.14
N GLY A 1204 -21.37 36.69 33.94
CA GLY A 1204 -20.13 36.17 33.35
C GLY A 1204 -19.69 34.78 33.82
N SER A 1205 -19.98 34.36 35.06
CA SER A 1205 -19.84 32.97 35.52
C SER A 1205 -21.09 32.16 35.24
N ALA A 1206 -20.94 30.98 34.62
CA ALA A 1206 -22.03 30.14 34.14
C ALA A 1206 -21.92 28.69 34.65
N THR A 1207 -23.09 28.08 34.90
CA THR A 1207 -23.23 26.64 35.20
C THR A 1207 -24.29 26.04 34.29
N PHE A 1208 -23.88 25.13 33.40
CA PHE A 1208 -24.76 24.45 32.44
C PHE A 1208 -24.17 23.11 31.98
N ARG A 1209 -25.02 22.23 31.44
CA ARG A 1209 -24.63 20.93 30.89
C ARG A 1209 -25.02 20.81 29.42
N LEU A 1210 -24.10 20.27 28.63
CA LEU A 1210 -24.32 19.82 27.26
C LEU A 1210 -24.53 18.30 27.27
N GLY A 1211 -25.67 17.85 26.73
CA GLY A 1211 -26.05 16.43 26.70
C GLY A 1211 -25.47 15.69 25.50
N GLY A 1212 -24.97 14.48 25.74
CA GLY A 1212 -24.42 13.59 24.71
C GLY A 1212 -25.46 12.99 23.76
N ARG A 1213 -25.00 12.30 22.72
CA ARG A 1213 -25.85 11.73 21.65
C ARG A 1213 -26.50 10.38 22.03
N ASP A 1214 -27.14 10.29 23.18
CA ASP A 1214 -28.07 9.20 23.48
C ASP A 1214 -29.43 9.72 23.96
N GLY A 1215 -30.48 9.05 23.50
CA GLY A 1215 -31.80 9.68 23.37
C GLY A 1215 -32.63 9.74 24.66
N GLY A 1216 -33.41 10.82 24.81
CA GLY A 1216 -34.58 10.83 25.68
C GLY A 1216 -34.69 12.00 26.65
N SER A 1217 -35.45 13.02 26.24
CA SER A 1217 -36.05 14.07 27.08
C SER A 1217 -35.15 15.07 27.81
N GLY A 1218 -35.52 16.35 27.70
CA GLY A 1218 -35.25 17.36 28.72
C GLY A 1218 -33.81 17.86 28.87
N ALA A 1219 -33.49 18.97 28.20
CA ALA A 1219 -32.47 19.88 28.70
C ALA A 1219 -32.93 20.45 30.06
N ARG A 1220 -32.53 19.80 31.16
CA ARG A 1220 -32.70 20.35 32.51
C ARG A 1220 -31.67 21.46 32.70
N ARG A 1221 -32.14 22.71 32.78
CA ARG A 1221 -31.43 23.72 33.58
C ARG A 1221 -31.47 23.27 35.05
N PRO A 1222 -30.40 23.48 35.83
CA PRO A 1222 -30.51 23.54 37.29
C PRO A 1222 -31.42 24.72 37.71
#